data_AF-A0A858QBW9-F1
#
_entry.id   AF-A0A858QBW9-F1
#
_cell.length_a   1.000
_cell.length_b   1.000
_cell.length_c   1.000
_cell.angle_alpha   90.00
_cell.angle_beta   90.00
_cell.angle_gamma   90.00
#
_symmetry.space_group_name_H-M   'P 1'
#
loop_
_entity.id
_entity.type
_entity.pdbx_description
1 polymer ?
#
loop_
_entity_poly.entity_id
_entity_poly.type
_entity_poly.pdbx_seq_one_letter_code
_entity_poly.pdbx_strand_id
1 'polypeptide(L)'
;MRIHRLQICPWLWAVCLLAGIHPSYGGEVPADNGFDRAVLHPAIPLLDESGRHVLESGLPYSPRTSCGNGSGSGCHDYARITRGYHFEQGRDETRDGFGTKLGLPQLTGPGYFGGYNCMSGNAPGWLARKSNGGAAEFADFGAPDLVRYCGSCHAGGGWGELDRNGVRYDEQSAEAVKAFDGDYFSRQFQDAGKTGQYGGSGPSEVVAWDWKKSGVREADCMLCHADFSRLKKFSASRLGAADGADGSDSAATHYARLRDEKFIAGGFFRYAASAIWEFLDVRPDLEGGAALLAVERSPSAGTAAPDYRLVLDDQGNPKLHWNREAFDESGKIRVPMLRFPASDNCMYCHKTGNSRRGFYGFGPEVRMRTGADGATITDFRTDVHKGSVWTEDNGQARSIENCNACHAKQYYKPPSANVDLDADHHFPKGNGDNDIRNDLDNMPSPTACEHCHDKAAKPALPSGHKNVLEAHREIWKANGDMRGYPENTLDRITQTHLDVVACQTCHISKLADDGKAFPMRYRYRVGYGGRLKIFPYKPAYRYFVRDRTSGRVLNRYERFSVIEERSGSDGGKYGAILDPASGKEMGRVAMNGDEFGEPPTFADYKALKQAYDALLGMKGYAAPDVRFVYVESNEYALSHATRPSPQAVQCEDCHARKQSGAFSALISAEGLLGQANVAEVAKLPDRRLVDAGIVELGMPYFQVQDDGRIVENVADVLYASRLDPSMSILKSETARTVENEFKTLTNAETLSYADLDEAAGQRLAADLASGEALLFSSKVGHSSLREFALIQARGTRTAAYGGILRGRVESRQAKARDRARIVGQGFGNPVADIYSVAVMDASGKTLQGLIEGTALVKLPYRGKAKARGQVNVLISGNGKNWQRVGGKNLLVFRPRGDVDGYVVVRIKQPALYLTIADKAG
;
A
#
# COMPACT_ATOMS: atom_id res chain seq x y z
N MET A 1 28.57 -3.61 -54.89
CA MET A 1 29.03 -4.77 -55.69
C MET A 1 29.50 -5.88 -54.75
N ARG A 2 29.78 -7.11 -55.22
CA ARG A 2 30.10 -8.30 -54.39
C ARG A 2 31.60 -8.62 -54.50
N ILE A 3 32.13 -9.49 -53.61
CA ILE A 3 33.39 -10.28 -53.77
C ILE A 3 34.69 -9.43 -53.59
N HIS A 4 35.81 -9.86 -52.94
CA HIS A 4 36.17 -11.14 -52.29
C HIS A 4 37.03 -11.00 -51.01
N ARG A 5 37.24 -12.14 -50.33
CA ARG A 5 38.16 -12.39 -49.21
C ARG A 5 39.64 -12.26 -49.61
N LEU A 6 40.53 -12.16 -48.62
CA LEU A 6 41.65 -13.11 -48.47
C LEU A 6 42.10 -13.23 -47.00
N GLN A 7 42.73 -14.35 -46.66
CA GLN A 7 43.28 -14.67 -45.34
C GLN A 7 44.81 -14.54 -45.36
N ILE A 8 45.45 -14.43 -44.18
CA ILE A 8 46.51 -15.35 -43.70
C ILE A 8 46.95 -14.94 -42.29
N CYS A 9 47.29 -15.94 -41.48
CA CYS A 9 48.06 -15.86 -40.24
C CYS A 9 48.99 -17.07 -40.23
N PRO A 10 50.27 -16.95 -39.81
CA PRO A 10 50.58 -17.48 -38.48
C PRO A 10 51.67 -16.73 -37.66
N TRP A 11 51.50 -16.72 -36.33
CA TRP A 11 52.43 -17.13 -35.24
C TRP A 11 53.95 -17.24 -35.58
N LEU A 12 54.93 -16.85 -34.74
CA LEU A 12 55.08 -16.95 -33.26
C LEU A 12 56.07 -15.88 -32.69
N TRP A 13 55.81 -15.41 -31.45
CA TRP A 13 56.75 -15.18 -30.30
C TRP A 13 57.99 -14.25 -30.47
N ALA A 14 58.56 -13.55 -29.47
CA ALA A 14 58.19 -13.06 -28.11
C ALA A 14 59.27 -12.00 -27.71
N VAL A 15 59.44 -11.37 -26.53
CA VAL A 15 58.86 -11.41 -25.16
C VAL A 15 59.13 -10.04 -24.45
N CYS A 16 58.87 -9.89 -23.13
CA CYS A 16 59.15 -8.71 -22.26
C CYS A 16 58.26 -7.46 -22.48
N LEU A 17 57.34 -7.10 -21.55
CA LEU A 17 57.52 -6.34 -20.28
C LEU A 17 57.65 -4.82 -20.53
N LEU A 18 56.87 -3.91 -19.91
CA LEU A 18 56.30 -3.90 -18.54
C LEU A 18 54.94 -3.14 -18.42
N ALA A 19 54.23 -3.43 -17.31
CA ALA A 19 53.27 -2.58 -16.57
C ALA A 19 52.18 -1.77 -17.33
N GLY A 20 50.95 -2.29 -17.31
CA GLY A 20 49.74 -1.59 -17.80
C GLY A 20 48.44 -2.17 -17.26
N ILE A 21 48.34 -2.39 -15.93
CA ILE A 21 47.16 -3.03 -15.31
C ILE A 21 46.01 -2.03 -15.21
N HIS A 22 45.15 -2.00 -16.23
CA HIS A 22 43.77 -1.58 -16.03
C HIS A 22 43.01 -2.68 -15.26
N PRO A 23 42.29 -2.36 -14.16
CA PRO A 23 41.36 -3.30 -13.57
C PRO A 23 40.17 -3.45 -14.51
N SER A 24 40.17 -4.53 -15.30
CA SER A 24 38.99 -4.96 -16.03
C SER A 24 37.90 -5.34 -15.02
N TYR A 25 36.72 -4.71 -15.13
CA TYR A 25 35.52 -5.08 -14.38
C TYR A 25 34.91 -6.39 -14.92
N GLY A 26 35.74 -7.43 -15.03
CA GLY A 26 35.33 -8.81 -15.26
C GLY A 26 34.82 -9.42 -13.97
N GLY A 27 33.68 -8.93 -13.48
CA GLY A 27 32.96 -9.61 -12.42
C GLY A 27 32.54 -10.99 -12.92
N GLU A 28 32.83 -12.04 -12.14
CA GLU A 28 32.27 -13.37 -12.38
C GLU A 28 30.74 -13.26 -12.42
N VAL A 29 30.08 -14.07 -13.26
CA VAL A 29 28.62 -14.17 -13.24
C VAL A 29 28.22 -14.60 -11.82
N PRO A 30 27.41 -13.81 -11.08
CA PRO A 30 27.12 -14.12 -9.68
C PRO A 30 26.57 -15.54 -9.54
N ALA A 31 27.12 -16.29 -8.59
CA ALA A 31 26.64 -17.63 -8.29
C ALA A 31 25.13 -17.60 -8.02
N ASP A 32 24.39 -18.52 -8.64
CA ASP A 32 22.94 -18.62 -8.53
C ASP A 32 22.50 -18.64 -7.05
N ASN A 33 21.66 -17.69 -6.68
CA ASN A 33 21.10 -17.61 -5.35
C ASN A 33 20.07 -18.73 -5.14
N GLY A 34 20.55 -19.94 -4.84
CA GLY A 34 19.71 -21.12 -4.55
C GLY A 34 18.73 -20.97 -3.37
N PHE A 35 18.74 -19.81 -2.71
CA PHE A 35 17.72 -19.37 -1.76
C PHE A 35 16.38 -18.97 -2.44
N ASP A 36 16.44 -18.40 -3.65
CA ASP A 36 15.28 -18.02 -4.46
C ASP A 36 14.61 -19.21 -5.14
N ARG A 37 15.38 -20.28 -5.42
CA ARG A 37 14.86 -21.51 -6.03
C ARG A 37 13.83 -22.19 -5.14
N ALA A 38 12.82 -22.80 -5.76
CA ALA A 38 11.82 -23.62 -5.08
C ALA A 38 12.46 -24.80 -4.32
N VAL A 39 11.89 -25.12 -3.16
CA VAL A 39 12.29 -26.23 -2.29
C VAL A 39 11.15 -27.24 -2.25
N LEU A 40 11.47 -28.53 -2.20
CA LEU A 40 10.44 -29.56 -2.05
C LEU A 40 9.88 -29.53 -0.61
N HIS A 41 8.59 -29.19 -0.48
CA HIS A 41 7.86 -29.21 0.79
C HIS A 41 7.73 -30.66 1.32
N PRO A 42 7.71 -30.88 2.65
CA PRO A 42 7.31 -32.14 3.26
C PRO A 42 6.00 -32.71 2.68
N ALA A 43 5.84 -34.03 2.70
CA ALA A 43 4.66 -34.69 2.13
C ALA A 43 3.40 -34.40 2.96
N ILE A 44 2.43 -33.70 2.38
CA ILE A 44 1.16 -33.31 3.01
C ILE A 44 -0.06 -33.90 2.29
N PRO A 45 -1.16 -34.21 2.99
CA PRO A 45 -2.46 -34.46 2.35
C PRO A 45 -3.03 -33.15 1.78
N LEU A 46 -3.94 -33.24 0.80
CA LEU A 46 -4.84 -32.13 0.46
C LEU A 46 -6.24 -32.43 0.98
N LEU A 47 -6.79 -31.48 1.74
CA LEU A 47 -8.01 -31.64 2.51
C LEU A 47 -9.02 -30.56 2.11
N ASP A 48 -10.30 -30.94 2.09
CA ASP A 48 -11.41 -29.97 1.96
C ASP A 48 -11.65 -29.20 3.28
N GLU A 49 -12.58 -28.24 3.27
CA GLU A 49 -12.95 -27.47 4.47
C GLU A 49 -13.48 -28.34 5.63
N SER A 50 -13.99 -29.55 5.34
CA SER A 50 -14.43 -30.51 6.36
C SER A 50 -13.29 -31.40 6.91
N GLY A 51 -12.08 -31.27 6.39
CA GLY A 51 -10.92 -32.09 6.77
C GLY A 51 -10.87 -33.48 6.13
N ARG A 52 -11.73 -33.75 5.13
CA ARG A 52 -11.68 -35.01 4.35
C ARG A 52 -10.72 -34.87 3.18
N HIS A 53 -10.15 -35.98 2.72
CA HIS A 53 -9.19 -35.94 1.62
C HIS A 53 -9.86 -35.58 0.29
N VAL A 54 -9.25 -34.71 -0.51
CA VAL A 54 -9.87 -34.23 -1.77
C VAL A 54 -10.14 -35.35 -2.78
N LEU A 55 -9.34 -36.42 -2.75
CA LEU A 55 -9.56 -37.65 -3.54
C LEU A 55 -10.80 -38.46 -3.11
N GLU A 56 -11.32 -38.24 -1.90
CA GLU A 56 -12.47 -38.93 -1.34
C GLU A 56 -13.73 -38.06 -1.40
N SER A 57 -13.58 -36.74 -1.27
CA SER A 57 -14.70 -35.80 -1.28
C SER A 57 -15.02 -35.20 -2.64
N GLY A 58 -14.06 -35.11 -3.55
CA GLY A 58 -14.20 -34.38 -4.82
C GLY A 58 -14.31 -32.86 -4.68
N LEU A 59 -14.21 -32.33 -3.46
CA LEU A 59 -14.41 -30.90 -3.16
C LEU A 59 -13.13 -30.06 -3.38
N PRO A 60 -13.24 -28.71 -3.39
CA PRO A 60 -12.07 -27.82 -3.35
C PRO A 60 -11.15 -28.12 -2.16
N TYR A 61 -9.85 -27.91 -2.30
CA TYR A 61 -8.96 -27.92 -1.14
C TYR A 61 -9.12 -26.63 -0.33
N SER A 62 -9.02 -26.76 0.99
CA SER A 62 -8.90 -25.65 1.94
C SER A 62 -7.42 -25.39 2.24
N PRO A 63 -6.86 -24.21 1.93
CA PRO A 63 -5.57 -23.76 2.46
C PRO A 63 -5.50 -23.82 3.99
N ARG A 64 -6.58 -23.43 4.69
CA ARG A 64 -6.64 -23.38 6.16
C ARG A 64 -6.51 -24.77 6.80
N THR A 65 -7.09 -25.80 6.19
CA THR A 65 -7.08 -27.18 6.71
C THR A 65 -5.96 -28.04 6.13
N SER A 66 -5.53 -27.79 4.89
CA SER A 66 -4.41 -28.53 4.25
C SER A 66 -3.03 -28.07 4.70
N CYS A 67 -2.85 -26.78 4.98
CA CYS A 67 -1.55 -26.20 5.38
C CYS A 67 -1.56 -25.62 6.81
N GLY A 68 -2.70 -25.10 7.25
CA GLY A 68 -2.83 -24.37 8.51
C GLY A 68 -3.20 -25.21 9.73
N ASN A 69 -3.38 -24.50 10.84
CA ASN A 69 -3.96 -24.96 12.11
C ASN A 69 -5.49 -25.13 12.06
N GLY A 70 -6.03 -25.56 10.92
CA GLY A 70 -7.37 -26.15 10.82
C GLY A 70 -7.41 -27.58 11.37
N SER A 71 -8.46 -28.32 11.06
CA SER A 71 -8.71 -29.70 11.56
C SER A 71 -7.78 -30.78 10.95
N GLY A 72 -6.85 -30.40 10.08
CA GLY A 72 -6.10 -31.30 9.21
C GLY A 72 -4.63 -31.48 9.57
N SER A 73 -3.74 -30.67 8.96
CA SER A 73 -2.29 -30.89 9.03
C SER A 73 -1.55 -30.16 10.16
N GLY A 74 -2.03 -28.97 10.57
CA GLY A 74 -1.50 -28.25 11.73
C GLY A 74 -0.14 -27.57 11.55
N CYS A 75 0.39 -27.46 10.33
CA CYS A 75 1.79 -27.06 10.11
C CYS A 75 2.09 -25.56 10.25
N HIS A 76 1.09 -24.68 10.10
CA HIS A 76 1.25 -23.22 10.12
C HIS A 76 0.15 -22.52 10.91
N ASP A 77 0.45 -21.42 11.61
CA ASP A 77 -0.59 -20.58 12.24
C ASP A 77 -1.31 -19.71 11.19
N TYR A 78 -2.29 -20.30 10.50
CA TYR A 78 -3.10 -19.64 9.49
C TYR A 78 -3.81 -18.40 10.03
N ALA A 79 -4.28 -18.44 11.28
CA ALA A 79 -4.96 -17.32 11.94
C ALA A 79 -4.02 -16.15 12.32
N ARG A 80 -2.70 -16.34 12.23
CA ARG A 80 -1.67 -15.31 12.35
C ARG A 80 -1.16 -14.85 10.97
N ILE A 81 -1.04 -15.77 10.02
CA ILE A 81 -0.71 -15.49 8.62
C ILE A 81 -1.73 -14.54 7.99
N THR A 82 -3.02 -14.85 8.12
CA THR A 82 -4.10 -14.07 7.47
C THR A 82 -4.43 -12.74 8.11
N ARG A 83 -3.76 -12.38 9.22
CA ARG A 83 -3.72 -10.98 9.74
C ARG A 83 -2.76 -10.10 8.96
N GLY A 84 -1.97 -10.66 8.04
CA GLY A 84 -1.19 -9.89 7.08
C GLY A 84 -2.06 -8.86 6.37
N TYR A 85 -1.65 -7.59 6.37
CA TYR A 85 -2.40 -6.51 5.70
C TYR A 85 -2.85 -6.86 4.27
N HIS A 86 -2.07 -7.66 3.53
CA HIS A 86 -2.42 -8.07 2.17
C HIS A 86 -3.72 -8.91 2.10
N PHE A 87 -4.04 -9.65 3.16
CA PHE A 87 -5.28 -10.42 3.36
C PHE A 87 -6.38 -9.60 4.06
N GLU A 88 -6.05 -8.75 5.04
CA GLU A 88 -7.05 -7.96 5.80
C GLU A 88 -7.53 -6.70 5.08
N GLN A 89 -6.65 -5.95 4.40
CA GLN A 89 -6.94 -4.64 3.79
C GLN A 89 -7.68 -3.65 4.72
N GLY A 90 -7.49 -3.78 6.05
CA GLY A 90 -8.14 -2.97 7.09
C GLY A 90 -9.55 -3.41 7.48
N ARG A 91 -10.07 -4.54 6.97
CA ARG A 91 -11.41 -5.08 7.30
C ARG A 91 -11.65 -5.24 8.78
N ASP A 92 -10.63 -5.69 9.49
CA ASP A 92 -10.66 -5.90 10.92
C ASP A 92 -11.01 -4.62 11.68
N GLU A 93 -10.75 -3.43 11.13
CA GLU A 93 -11.01 -2.12 11.73
C GLU A 93 -12.28 -1.43 11.21
N THR A 94 -12.88 -1.98 10.15
CA THR A 94 -13.87 -1.31 9.33
C THR A 94 -15.22 -1.23 10.06
N ARG A 95 -15.70 0.00 10.25
CA ARG A 95 -16.92 0.35 10.98
C ARG A 95 -17.55 1.62 10.42
N ASP A 96 -18.87 1.72 10.52
CA ASP A 96 -19.64 2.78 9.86
C ASP A 96 -19.20 4.21 10.22
N GLY A 97 -18.68 4.41 11.43
CA GLY A 97 -18.20 5.72 11.91
C GLY A 97 -16.75 6.09 11.55
N PHE A 98 -16.02 5.28 10.78
CA PHE A 98 -14.57 5.46 10.55
C PHE A 98 -14.21 6.83 9.97
N GLY A 99 -14.70 7.15 8.77
CA GLY A 99 -14.30 8.36 8.03
C GLY A 99 -14.84 9.67 8.62
N THR A 100 -15.80 9.62 9.56
CA THR A 100 -16.44 10.79 10.17
C THR A 100 -15.43 11.71 10.87
N LYS A 101 -14.42 11.15 11.55
CA LYS A 101 -13.35 11.95 12.19
C LYS A 101 -12.31 12.50 11.20
N LEU A 102 -12.31 12.00 9.96
CA LEU A 102 -11.40 12.39 8.88
C LEU A 102 -12.06 13.39 7.90
N GLY A 103 -13.34 13.74 8.10
CA GLY A 103 -14.10 14.64 7.22
C GLY A 103 -14.68 13.98 5.97
N LEU A 104 -14.69 12.65 5.92
CA LEU A 104 -15.18 11.83 4.80
C LEU A 104 -16.17 10.77 5.34
N PRO A 105 -17.39 11.18 5.76
CA PRO A 105 -18.30 10.34 6.53
C PRO A 105 -18.85 9.11 5.78
N GLN A 106 -18.61 9.00 4.46
CA GLN A 106 -18.95 7.83 3.67
C GLN A 106 -17.96 6.66 3.81
N LEU A 107 -16.76 6.88 4.35
CA LEU A 107 -15.75 5.82 4.49
C LEU A 107 -16.00 4.95 5.71
N THR A 108 -15.97 3.64 5.52
CA THR A 108 -16.15 2.65 6.58
C THR A 108 -14.84 2.05 7.07
N GLY A 109 -13.74 2.15 6.31
CA GLY A 109 -12.44 1.58 6.69
C GLY A 109 -11.23 2.38 6.20
N PRO A 110 -10.00 1.92 6.48
CA PRO A 110 -8.77 2.59 6.08
C PRO A 110 -8.19 2.07 4.75
N GLY A 111 -8.12 0.75 4.57
CA GLY A 111 -7.57 0.13 3.37
C GLY A 111 -8.61 -0.09 2.28
N TYR A 112 -8.33 -1.00 1.35
CA TYR A 112 -9.26 -1.31 0.24
C TYR A 112 -10.63 -1.83 0.72
N PHE A 113 -10.73 -2.41 1.93
CA PHE A 113 -12.01 -2.78 2.53
C PHE A 113 -12.70 -1.56 3.19
N GLY A 114 -13.30 -0.72 2.36
CA GLY A 114 -14.18 0.38 2.79
C GLY A 114 -13.51 1.73 3.04
N GLY A 115 -12.20 1.85 2.81
CA GLY A 115 -11.54 3.13 2.59
C GLY A 115 -11.75 3.67 1.18
N TYR A 116 -10.86 4.56 0.77
CA TYR A 116 -10.87 5.05 -0.61
C TYR A 116 -10.35 3.99 -1.58
N ASN A 117 -10.95 3.88 -2.77
CA ASN A 117 -10.43 3.06 -3.86
C ASN A 117 -9.94 3.95 -5.01
N CYS A 118 -8.62 4.15 -5.08
CA CYS A 118 -7.97 4.98 -6.08
C CYS A 118 -8.00 4.47 -7.53
N MET A 119 -8.61 3.31 -7.82
CA MET A 119 -8.59 2.68 -9.15
C MET A 119 -9.69 3.19 -10.09
N SER A 120 -10.90 3.45 -9.58
CA SER A 120 -12.09 3.83 -10.41
C SER A 120 -12.14 5.32 -10.80
N GLY A 121 -10.99 5.93 -11.09
CA GLY A 121 -10.88 7.31 -11.59
C GLY A 121 -11.61 8.37 -10.73
N ASN A 122 -12.45 9.18 -11.39
CA ASN A 122 -13.28 10.22 -10.76
C ASN A 122 -14.53 9.64 -10.06
N ALA A 123 -14.92 8.40 -10.33
CA ALA A 123 -16.13 7.75 -9.84
C ALA A 123 -15.81 6.54 -8.94
N PRO A 124 -15.19 6.75 -7.76
CA PRO A 124 -14.88 5.69 -6.82
C PRO A 124 -16.14 4.92 -6.40
N GLY A 125 -16.07 3.59 -6.48
CA GLY A 125 -17.04 2.70 -5.85
C GLY A 125 -16.74 2.53 -4.36
N TRP A 126 -17.77 2.57 -3.51
CA TRP A 126 -17.65 2.50 -2.05
C TRP A 126 -18.36 1.28 -1.46
N LEU A 127 -17.73 0.69 -0.44
CA LEU A 127 -18.31 -0.39 0.37
C LEU A 127 -19.43 0.17 1.29
N ALA A 128 -20.58 -0.48 1.29
CA ALA A 128 -21.74 -0.15 2.11
C ALA A 128 -21.43 -0.25 3.61
N ARG A 129 -22.21 0.47 4.43
CA ARG A 129 -22.17 0.35 5.89
C ARG A 129 -22.55 -1.07 6.31
N LYS A 130 -22.14 -1.50 7.50
CA LYS A 130 -22.69 -2.72 8.09
C LYS A 130 -24.17 -2.55 8.44
N SER A 131 -24.60 -1.33 8.83
CA SER A 131 -26.01 -1.01 9.01
C SER A 131 -26.47 0.05 8.00
N ASN A 132 -27.42 -0.31 7.12
CA ASN A 132 -28.08 0.61 6.18
C ASN A 132 -29.60 0.57 6.42
N GLY A 133 -30.29 1.70 6.33
CA GLY A 133 -31.75 1.80 6.50
C GLY A 133 -32.57 1.26 5.33
N GLY A 134 -31.95 1.05 4.17
CA GLY A 134 -32.61 0.50 2.98
C GLY A 134 -31.72 0.52 1.73
N ALA A 135 -32.24 -0.01 0.61
CA ALA A 135 -31.55 -0.08 -0.68
C ALA A 135 -31.10 1.29 -1.24
N ALA A 136 -31.71 2.40 -0.80
CA ALA A 136 -31.30 3.76 -1.16
C ALA A 136 -30.10 4.28 -0.34
N GLU A 137 -29.83 3.72 0.86
CA GLU A 137 -28.66 4.08 1.68
C GLU A 137 -27.46 3.15 1.41
N PHE A 138 -27.72 1.91 1.05
CA PHE A 138 -26.71 0.94 0.64
C PHE A 138 -25.82 1.53 -0.47
N ALA A 139 -24.49 1.38 -0.35
CA ALA A 139 -23.54 1.99 -1.28
C ALA A 139 -23.40 1.17 -2.58
N ASP A 140 -22.23 1.22 -3.22
CA ASP A 140 -22.00 0.59 -4.52
C ASP A 140 -21.75 -0.92 -4.39
N PHE A 141 -21.12 -1.33 -3.28
CA PHE A 141 -20.70 -2.70 -3.02
C PHE A 141 -21.13 -3.16 -1.63
N GLY A 142 -21.61 -4.39 -1.49
CA GLY A 142 -21.39 -5.16 -0.27
C GLY A 142 -20.04 -5.85 -0.25
N ALA A 143 -19.70 -6.52 0.85
CA ALA A 143 -18.53 -7.40 0.93
C ALA A 143 -18.43 -8.41 -0.23
N PRO A 144 -19.48 -9.17 -0.62
CA PRO A 144 -19.37 -10.13 -1.73
C PRO A 144 -19.11 -9.45 -3.08
N ASP A 145 -19.68 -8.27 -3.32
CA ASP A 145 -19.42 -7.50 -4.55
C ASP A 145 -17.95 -7.06 -4.62
N LEU A 146 -17.41 -6.62 -3.48
CA LEU A 146 -16.00 -6.27 -3.37
C LEU A 146 -15.10 -7.49 -3.56
N VAL A 147 -15.49 -8.69 -3.09
CA VAL A 147 -14.73 -9.94 -3.32
C VAL A 147 -14.70 -10.27 -4.81
N ARG A 148 -15.83 -10.11 -5.52
CA ARG A 148 -15.91 -10.30 -6.98
C ARG A 148 -15.07 -9.28 -7.75
N TYR A 149 -15.10 -8.01 -7.35
CA TYR A 149 -14.39 -6.92 -8.04
C TYR A 149 -12.88 -6.91 -7.78
N CYS A 150 -12.47 -6.92 -6.51
CA CYS A 150 -11.06 -6.76 -6.11
C CYS A 150 -10.35 -8.10 -5.85
N GLY A 151 -11.07 -9.23 -5.83
CA GLY A 151 -10.51 -10.53 -5.47
C GLY A 151 -9.36 -11.00 -6.37
N SER A 152 -9.35 -10.64 -7.65
CA SER A 152 -8.22 -10.92 -8.55
C SER A 152 -6.87 -10.45 -7.98
N CYS A 153 -6.82 -9.19 -7.53
CA CYS A 153 -5.62 -8.51 -7.05
C CYS A 153 -5.31 -8.76 -5.55
N HIS A 154 -6.11 -9.54 -4.84
CA HIS A 154 -5.90 -9.89 -3.43
C HIS A 154 -5.83 -11.40 -3.23
N ALA A 155 -5.17 -11.87 -2.16
CA ALA A 155 -4.92 -13.29 -1.94
C ALA A 155 -6.09 -14.06 -1.29
N GLY A 156 -7.18 -13.41 -0.88
CA GLY A 156 -8.19 -14.03 0.00
C GLY A 156 -7.77 -13.91 1.47
N GLY A 157 -8.33 -14.75 2.34
CA GLY A 157 -8.26 -14.60 3.79
C GLY A 157 -8.91 -13.29 4.25
N GLY A 158 -8.77 -12.95 5.54
CA GLY A 158 -9.15 -11.65 6.10
C GLY A 158 -10.53 -11.16 5.63
N TRP A 159 -10.56 -10.15 4.76
CA TRP A 159 -11.79 -9.56 4.23
C TRP A 159 -12.61 -10.42 3.26
N GLY A 160 -11.98 -11.45 2.66
CA GLY A 160 -12.65 -12.47 1.87
C GLY A 160 -13.13 -13.68 2.69
N GLU A 161 -12.73 -13.80 3.96
CA GLU A 161 -13.09 -14.92 4.84
C GLU A 161 -14.04 -14.51 5.98
N LEU A 162 -13.86 -13.32 6.57
CA LEU A 162 -14.52 -12.87 7.79
C LEU A 162 -15.31 -11.57 7.58
N ASP A 163 -16.47 -11.46 8.25
CA ASP A 163 -17.25 -10.22 8.38
C ASP A 163 -16.53 -9.18 9.26
N ARG A 164 -17.07 -7.96 9.38
CA ARG A 164 -16.48 -6.89 10.19
C ARG A 164 -16.41 -7.18 11.70
N ASN A 165 -17.16 -8.17 12.21
CA ASN A 165 -17.06 -8.63 13.59
C ASN A 165 -15.99 -9.73 13.76
N GLY A 166 -15.48 -10.30 12.67
CA GLY A 166 -14.56 -11.44 12.70
C GLY A 166 -15.25 -12.81 12.65
N VAL A 167 -16.54 -12.87 12.30
CA VAL A 167 -17.26 -14.14 12.08
C VAL A 167 -17.08 -14.57 10.62
N ARG A 168 -16.79 -15.84 10.36
CA ARG A 168 -16.66 -16.36 8.99
C ARG A 168 -18.00 -16.29 8.27
N TYR A 169 -18.04 -15.74 7.05
CA TYR A 169 -19.34 -15.37 6.43
C TYR A 169 -20.29 -16.56 6.21
N ASP A 170 -19.78 -17.75 5.89
CA ASP A 170 -20.57 -18.97 5.69
C ASP A 170 -20.98 -19.67 7.00
N GLU A 171 -20.36 -19.34 8.13
CA GLU A 171 -20.70 -19.84 9.48
C GLU A 171 -21.79 -19.01 10.18
N GLN A 172 -22.08 -17.79 9.71
CA GLN A 172 -23.04 -16.88 10.34
C GLN A 172 -24.48 -17.45 10.36
N SER A 173 -25.21 -17.18 11.44
CA SER A 173 -26.64 -17.51 11.54
C SER A 173 -27.49 -16.48 10.76
N ALA A 174 -28.50 -16.95 10.03
CA ALA A 174 -29.33 -16.08 9.20
C ALA A 174 -30.14 -15.09 10.05
N GLU A 175 -30.43 -15.47 11.29
CA GLU A 175 -31.15 -14.72 12.31
C GLU A 175 -30.33 -13.54 12.88
N ALA A 176 -29.00 -13.59 12.76
CA ALA A 176 -28.11 -12.49 13.14
C ALA A 176 -27.90 -11.47 12.00
N VAL A 177 -28.14 -11.88 10.74
CA VAL A 177 -28.00 -11.02 9.56
C VAL A 177 -29.19 -10.06 9.47
N LYS A 178 -28.90 -8.76 9.45
CA LYS A 178 -29.93 -7.72 9.27
C LYS A 178 -30.19 -7.50 7.79
N ALA A 179 -31.43 -7.09 7.46
CA ALA A 179 -31.75 -6.61 6.12
C ALA A 179 -30.80 -5.46 5.71
N PHE A 180 -30.26 -5.53 4.50
CA PHE A 180 -29.27 -4.58 3.97
C PHE A 180 -27.96 -4.50 4.78
N ASP A 181 -27.55 -5.55 5.52
CA ASP A 181 -26.21 -5.60 6.12
C ASP A 181 -25.13 -5.65 5.03
N GLY A 182 -24.21 -4.69 5.03
CA GLY A 182 -23.16 -4.55 4.01
C GLY A 182 -22.15 -5.70 3.93
N ASP A 183 -22.14 -6.62 4.89
CA ASP A 183 -21.32 -7.83 4.86
C ASP A 183 -22.07 -9.02 4.20
N TYR A 184 -23.39 -8.95 4.07
CA TYR A 184 -24.26 -10.09 3.68
C TYR A 184 -25.22 -9.80 2.52
N PHE A 185 -25.24 -8.56 2.00
CA PHE A 185 -26.03 -8.15 0.84
C PHE A 185 -25.13 -7.73 -0.33
N SER A 186 -25.70 -7.75 -1.53
CA SER A 186 -25.05 -7.44 -2.81
C SER A 186 -25.91 -6.43 -3.60
N ARG A 187 -25.30 -5.41 -4.23
CA ARG A 187 -25.99 -4.54 -5.19
C ARG A 187 -25.85 -5.11 -6.59
N GLN A 188 -26.94 -5.68 -7.12
CA GLN A 188 -26.96 -6.29 -8.45
C GLN A 188 -27.60 -5.32 -9.45
N PHE A 189 -26.88 -5.02 -10.52
CA PHE A 189 -27.34 -4.16 -11.62
C PHE A 189 -27.84 -5.02 -12.78
N GLN A 190 -28.94 -4.62 -13.41
CA GLN A 190 -29.55 -5.39 -14.51
C GLN A 190 -28.62 -5.46 -15.74
N ASP A 191 -27.99 -4.32 -16.09
CA ASP A 191 -26.95 -4.24 -17.12
C ASP A 191 -25.55 -4.27 -16.48
N ALA A 192 -25.12 -5.46 -16.05
CA ALA A 192 -23.80 -5.68 -15.45
C ALA A 192 -22.65 -5.59 -16.49
N GLY A 193 -22.25 -4.36 -16.87
CA GLY A 193 -21.02 -4.14 -17.65
C GLY A 193 -20.83 -2.77 -18.30
N LYS A 194 -21.91 -2.00 -18.54
CA LYS A 194 -21.87 -0.84 -19.46
C LYS A 194 -20.88 0.28 -19.08
N THR A 195 -20.71 0.61 -17.80
CA THR A 195 -19.82 1.72 -17.37
C THR A 195 -18.42 1.30 -16.90
N GLY A 196 -17.95 0.11 -17.29
CA GLY A 196 -16.59 -0.37 -16.97
C GLY A 196 -16.37 -0.77 -15.50
N GLN A 197 -15.45 -1.72 -15.25
CA GLN A 197 -15.02 -2.15 -13.90
C GLN A 197 -16.13 -2.28 -12.83
N TYR A 198 -16.86 -3.40 -12.83
CA TYR A 198 -17.81 -3.83 -11.77
C TYR A 198 -18.63 -2.70 -11.12
N GLY A 199 -19.71 -2.33 -11.80
CA GLY A 199 -20.69 -1.35 -11.35
C GLY A 199 -21.54 -0.95 -12.54
N GLY A 200 -22.86 -1.09 -12.44
CA GLY A 200 -23.76 -0.69 -13.52
C GLY A 200 -24.10 0.80 -13.47
N SER A 201 -24.69 1.28 -14.56
CA SER A 201 -25.62 2.40 -14.53
C SER A 201 -27.05 1.86 -14.56
N GLY A 202 -28.05 2.71 -14.29
CA GLY A 202 -29.46 2.31 -14.36
C GLY A 202 -29.95 1.42 -13.20
N PRO A 203 -31.00 0.62 -13.42
CA PRO A 203 -31.67 -0.15 -12.37
C PRO A 203 -30.76 -1.15 -11.64
N SER A 204 -30.84 -1.13 -10.31
CA SER A 204 -30.23 -2.13 -9.44
C SER A 204 -31.14 -2.50 -8.28
N GLU A 205 -31.02 -3.73 -7.82
CA GLU A 205 -31.61 -4.25 -6.60
C GLU A 205 -30.53 -4.54 -5.56
N VAL A 206 -30.92 -4.62 -4.28
CA VAL A 206 -30.02 -4.99 -3.18
C VAL A 206 -30.56 -6.26 -2.53
N VAL A 207 -29.86 -7.37 -2.76
CA VAL A 207 -30.31 -8.74 -2.45
C VAL A 207 -29.35 -9.42 -1.48
N ALA A 208 -29.84 -10.39 -0.71
CA ALA A 208 -28.99 -11.17 0.19
C ALA A 208 -28.04 -12.08 -0.61
N TRP A 209 -26.80 -12.24 -0.15
CA TRP A 209 -25.80 -13.11 -0.77
C TRP A 209 -25.72 -14.45 -0.04
N ASP A 210 -25.80 -15.55 -0.79
CA ASP A 210 -25.67 -16.91 -0.24
C ASP A 210 -24.18 -17.28 -0.06
N TRP A 211 -23.62 -16.84 1.07
CA TRP A 211 -22.27 -17.20 1.48
C TRP A 211 -22.08 -18.71 1.70
N LYS A 212 -23.13 -19.48 1.99
CA LYS A 212 -23.01 -20.94 2.21
C LYS A 212 -22.81 -21.66 0.87
N LYS A 213 -23.53 -21.25 -0.17
CA LYS A 213 -23.34 -21.72 -1.55
C LYS A 213 -22.02 -21.24 -2.17
N SER A 214 -21.69 -19.95 -2.10
CA SER A 214 -20.40 -19.47 -2.63
C SER A 214 -19.20 -20.03 -1.87
N GLY A 215 -19.42 -20.38 -0.60
CA GLY A 215 -18.38 -20.43 0.42
C GLY A 215 -17.73 -19.06 0.62
N VAL A 216 -16.68 -19.04 1.41
CA VAL A 216 -15.81 -17.87 1.57
C VAL A 216 -14.50 -18.04 0.80
N ARG A 217 -13.65 -17.01 0.81
CA ARG A 217 -12.38 -17.01 0.11
C ARG A 217 -11.22 -17.09 1.11
N GLU A 218 -10.80 -18.31 1.43
CA GLU A 218 -9.57 -18.58 2.18
C GLU A 218 -8.32 -18.02 1.47
N ALA A 219 -7.21 -17.90 2.20
CA ALA A 219 -5.97 -17.35 1.69
C ALA A 219 -5.28 -18.31 0.71
N ASP A 220 -5.16 -17.85 -0.54
CA ASP A 220 -4.48 -18.50 -1.66
C ASP A 220 -2.96 -18.49 -1.47
N CYS A 221 -2.45 -19.32 -0.55
CA CYS A 221 -1.03 -19.42 -0.21
C CYS A 221 -0.16 -19.69 -1.45
N MET A 222 -0.68 -20.46 -2.40
CA MET A 222 0.05 -20.84 -3.61
C MET A 222 0.22 -19.69 -4.60
N LEU A 223 -0.59 -18.61 -4.54
CA LEU A 223 -0.32 -17.36 -5.26
C LEU A 223 1.08 -16.79 -4.93
N CYS A 224 1.54 -16.96 -3.69
CA CYS A 224 2.85 -16.50 -3.22
C CYS A 224 3.93 -17.58 -3.27
N HIS A 225 3.57 -18.86 -3.06
CA HIS A 225 4.53 -19.96 -2.93
C HIS A 225 4.71 -20.84 -4.17
N ALA A 226 3.82 -20.78 -5.18
CA ALA A 226 4.06 -21.47 -6.44
C ALA A 226 5.12 -20.75 -7.27
N ASP A 227 6.08 -21.50 -7.79
CA ASP A 227 6.95 -21.03 -8.86
C ASP A 227 6.15 -20.98 -10.18
N PHE A 228 5.80 -19.78 -10.63
CA PHE A 228 4.97 -19.58 -11.82
C PHE A 228 5.66 -20.04 -13.13
N SER A 229 6.98 -20.26 -13.15
CA SER A 229 7.66 -20.86 -14.31
C SER A 229 7.29 -22.34 -14.52
N ARG A 230 6.70 -22.97 -13.50
CA ARG A 230 6.23 -24.37 -13.52
C ARG A 230 4.78 -24.53 -13.99
N LEU A 231 4.10 -23.46 -14.39
CA LEU A 231 2.71 -23.52 -14.87
C LEU A 231 2.67 -24.06 -16.32
N LYS A 232 1.92 -25.13 -16.54
CA LYS A 232 1.79 -25.85 -17.83
C LYS A 232 0.33 -26.02 -18.25
N LYS A 233 0.06 -26.18 -19.56
CA LYS A 233 -1.24 -26.62 -20.10
C LYS A 233 -1.26 -28.14 -20.28
N PHE A 234 -1.73 -28.84 -19.26
CA PHE A 234 -1.97 -30.29 -19.29
C PHE A 234 -3.11 -30.65 -20.25
N SER A 235 -3.26 -31.93 -20.60
CA SER A 235 -4.25 -32.39 -21.59
C SER A 235 -5.68 -31.95 -21.24
N ALA A 236 -6.08 -32.10 -19.98
CA ALA A 236 -7.41 -31.72 -19.49
C ALA A 236 -7.63 -30.20 -19.33
N SER A 237 -6.58 -29.37 -19.42
CA SER A 237 -6.62 -27.91 -19.24
C SER A 237 -6.44 -27.12 -20.57
N ARG A 238 -6.59 -27.78 -21.72
CA ARG A 238 -6.47 -27.17 -23.06
C ARG A 238 -7.82 -26.69 -23.58
N LEU A 239 -7.79 -25.70 -24.49
CA LEU A 239 -8.98 -25.08 -25.08
C LEU A 239 -8.89 -25.13 -26.62
N GLY A 240 -8.94 -26.32 -27.20
CA GLY A 240 -8.85 -26.50 -28.65
C GLY A 240 -8.65 -27.96 -29.07
N ALA A 241 -8.14 -28.16 -30.29
CA ALA A 241 -7.87 -29.47 -30.85
C ALA A 241 -6.69 -30.18 -30.16
N ALA A 242 -6.65 -31.52 -30.30
CA ALA A 242 -5.71 -32.37 -29.57
C ALA A 242 -4.28 -32.42 -30.15
N ASP A 243 -4.04 -31.80 -31.30
CA ASP A 243 -2.76 -31.83 -32.04
C ASP A 243 -1.66 -30.93 -31.45
N GLY A 244 -1.96 -30.18 -30.38
CA GLY A 244 -0.97 -29.48 -29.56
C GLY A 244 -0.76 -28.01 -29.89
N ALA A 245 -1.42 -27.49 -30.92
CA ALA A 245 -1.42 -26.07 -31.28
C ALA A 245 -2.78 -25.41 -30.97
N ASP A 246 -3.24 -25.51 -29.72
CA ASP A 246 -4.60 -25.07 -29.31
C ASP A 246 -4.84 -23.56 -29.41
N GLY A 247 -3.83 -22.77 -29.77
CA GLY A 247 -3.90 -21.31 -29.99
C GLY A 247 -4.26 -20.50 -28.74
N SER A 248 -4.44 -21.16 -27.59
CA SER A 248 -5.05 -20.57 -26.41
C SER A 248 -4.03 -19.90 -25.49
N ASP A 249 -4.57 -19.11 -24.57
CA ASP A 249 -3.86 -18.38 -23.52
C ASP A 249 -2.75 -19.20 -22.81
N SER A 250 -1.73 -18.49 -22.31
CA SER A 250 -0.64 -19.10 -21.55
C SER A 250 -1.18 -19.81 -20.29
N ALA A 251 -0.44 -20.78 -19.73
CA ALA A 251 -0.88 -21.47 -18.50
C ALA A 251 -1.14 -20.50 -17.34
N ALA A 252 -0.32 -19.45 -17.19
CA ALA A 252 -0.53 -18.39 -16.19
C ALA A 252 -1.77 -17.52 -16.50
N THR A 253 -2.03 -17.23 -17.78
CA THR A 253 -3.22 -16.48 -18.22
C THR A 253 -4.51 -17.31 -18.08
N HIS A 254 -4.45 -18.62 -18.33
CA HIS A 254 -5.58 -19.53 -18.17
C HIS A 254 -5.88 -19.80 -16.69
N TYR A 255 -4.85 -19.94 -15.84
CA TYR A 255 -4.97 -19.89 -14.38
C TYR A 255 -5.69 -18.62 -13.93
N ALA A 256 -5.27 -17.44 -14.42
CA ALA A 256 -5.90 -16.18 -14.09
C ALA A 256 -7.38 -16.13 -14.55
N ARG A 257 -7.72 -16.58 -15.77
CA ARG A 257 -9.12 -16.70 -16.20
C ARG A 257 -9.94 -17.61 -15.30
N LEU A 258 -9.44 -18.81 -15.01
CA LEU A 258 -10.15 -19.79 -14.18
C LEU A 258 -10.41 -19.24 -12.76
N ARG A 259 -9.38 -18.68 -12.14
CA ARG A 259 -9.42 -18.12 -10.79
C ARG A 259 -10.27 -16.85 -10.71
N ASP A 260 -9.97 -15.86 -11.55
CA ASP A 260 -10.45 -14.49 -11.37
C ASP A 260 -11.79 -14.27 -12.09
N GLU A 261 -11.92 -14.71 -13.34
CA GLU A 261 -13.16 -14.57 -14.11
C GLU A 261 -14.18 -15.67 -13.76
N LYS A 262 -13.76 -16.94 -13.77
CA LYS A 262 -14.70 -18.08 -13.70
C LYS A 262 -15.09 -18.45 -12.27
N PHE A 263 -14.16 -18.42 -11.31
CA PHE A 263 -14.46 -18.67 -9.89
C PHE A 263 -14.80 -17.38 -9.11
N ILE A 264 -13.87 -16.43 -8.98
CA ILE A 264 -14.06 -15.24 -8.13
C ILE A 264 -15.22 -14.37 -8.64
N ALA A 265 -15.15 -13.86 -9.87
CA ALA A 265 -16.23 -13.03 -10.42
C ALA A 265 -17.53 -13.82 -10.65
N GLY A 266 -17.44 -15.14 -10.92
CA GLY A 266 -18.56 -16.07 -10.97
C GLY A 266 -19.28 -16.30 -9.64
N GLY A 267 -18.66 -15.96 -8.50
CA GLY A 267 -19.23 -16.15 -7.16
C GLY A 267 -18.93 -17.52 -6.51
N PHE A 268 -18.02 -18.32 -7.07
CA PHE A 268 -17.57 -19.60 -6.52
C PHE A 268 -16.33 -19.42 -5.64
N PHE A 269 -16.43 -18.61 -4.59
CA PHE A 269 -15.28 -18.15 -3.79
C PHE A 269 -14.42 -19.30 -3.21
N ARG A 270 -15.06 -20.37 -2.71
CA ARG A 270 -14.42 -21.58 -2.19
C ARG A 270 -13.48 -22.27 -3.20
N TYR A 271 -13.76 -22.12 -4.49
CA TYR A 271 -13.03 -22.79 -5.58
C TYR A 271 -11.77 -22.01 -5.99
N ALA A 272 -11.67 -20.73 -5.67
CA ALA A 272 -10.64 -19.82 -6.18
C ALA A 272 -9.21 -20.29 -5.92
N ALA A 273 -8.90 -20.74 -4.70
CA ALA A 273 -7.55 -21.23 -4.37
C ALA A 273 -7.19 -22.52 -5.14
N SER A 274 -8.17 -23.38 -5.44
CA SER A 274 -7.96 -24.66 -6.12
C SER A 274 -7.48 -24.51 -7.56
N ALA A 275 -7.76 -23.37 -8.21
CA ALA A 275 -7.45 -23.12 -9.62
C ALA A 275 -5.97 -23.33 -10.00
N ILE A 276 -5.01 -23.13 -9.08
CA ILE A 276 -3.59 -23.27 -9.41
C ILE A 276 -3.15 -24.73 -9.58
N TRP A 277 -3.84 -25.68 -8.95
CA TRP A 277 -3.50 -27.12 -8.98
C TRP A 277 -3.80 -27.80 -10.31
N GLU A 278 -4.53 -27.11 -11.21
CA GLU A 278 -4.72 -27.53 -12.59
C GLU A 278 -3.52 -27.21 -13.48
N PHE A 279 -2.76 -26.17 -13.15
CA PHE A 279 -1.68 -25.67 -14.00
C PHE A 279 -0.29 -25.92 -13.41
N LEU A 280 -0.16 -26.05 -12.10
CA LEU A 280 1.13 -26.27 -11.44
C LEU A 280 1.62 -27.71 -11.57
N ASP A 281 2.77 -27.89 -12.24
CA ASP A 281 3.46 -29.18 -12.27
C ASP A 281 4.06 -29.53 -10.91
N VAL A 282 3.44 -30.49 -10.22
CA VAL A 282 3.89 -31.03 -8.92
C VAL A 282 4.70 -32.31 -9.05
N ARG A 283 4.74 -32.94 -10.23
CA ARG A 283 5.46 -34.21 -10.50
C ARG A 283 6.46 -34.07 -11.65
N PRO A 284 7.51 -33.22 -11.51
CA PRO A 284 8.55 -33.05 -12.54
C PRO A 284 9.42 -34.30 -12.72
N ASP A 285 9.25 -35.32 -11.87
CA ASP A 285 9.84 -36.66 -11.98
C ASP A 285 9.14 -37.54 -13.03
N LEU A 286 7.94 -37.17 -13.49
CA LEU A 286 7.20 -37.87 -14.54
C LEU A 286 7.41 -37.23 -15.91
N GLU A 287 7.39 -38.05 -16.97
CA GLU A 287 7.44 -37.56 -18.34
C GLU A 287 6.19 -36.69 -18.65
N GLY A 288 6.42 -35.46 -19.15
CA GLY A 288 5.38 -34.43 -19.29
C GLY A 288 5.07 -33.65 -18.01
N GLY A 289 5.22 -34.28 -16.83
CA GLY A 289 4.81 -33.77 -15.53
C GLY A 289 3.33 -34.06 -15.21
N ALA A 290 2.86 -33.65 -14.03
CA ALA A 290 1.44 -33.81 -13.67
C ALA A 290 0.87 -32.66 -12.83
N ALA A 291 -0.38 -32.31 -13.15
CA ALA A 291 -1.29 -31.53 -12.32
C ALA A 291 -2.10 -32.44 -11.38
N LEU A 292 -2.62 -31.84 -10.29
CA LEU A 292 -3.46 -32.51 -9.30
C LEU A 292 -4.95 -32.42 -9.60
N LEU A 293 -5.37 -31.43 -10.41
CA LEU A 293 -6.77 -31.09 -10.65
C LEU A 293 -7.05 -30.91 -12.15
N ALA A 294 -8.29 -31.18 -12.55
CA ALA A 294 -8.89 -30.59 -13.75
C ALA A 294 -10.32 -30.13 -13.46
N VAL A 295 -10.68 -28.92 -13.90
CA VAL A 295 -12.03 -28.37 -13.77
C VAL A 295 -12.85 -28.68 -15.02
N GLU A 296 -14.05 -29.23 -14.87
CA GLU A 296 -14.88 -29.60 -16.03
C GLU A 296 -15.43 -28.35 -16.74
N ARG A 297 -15.28 -28.28 -18.07
CA ARG A 297 -15.68 -27.11 -18.87
C ARG A 297 -16.21 -27.47 -20.25
N SER A 298 -17.12 -26.64 -20.75
CA SER A 298 -17.64 -26.68 -22.12
C SER A 298 -17.14 -25.46 -22.89
N PRO A 299 -16.39 -25.63 -24.00
CA PRO A 299 -15.96 -24.51 -24.85
C PRO A 299 -17.14 -23.70 -25.41
N SER A 300 -16.97 -22.37 -25.48
CA SER A 300 -17.92 -21.46 -26.11
C SER A 300 -17.74 -21.50 -27.63
N ALA A 301 -18.77 -21.92 -28.37
CA ALA A 301 -18.72 -21.97 -29.83
C ALA A 301 -18.82 -20.56 -30.46
N GLY A 302 -18.05 -20.32 -31.53
CA GLY A 302 -18.17 -19.09 -32.34
C GLY A 302 -17.44 -17.85 -31.81
N THR A 303 -16.68 -17.94 -30.71
CA THR A 303 -15.87 -16.83 -30.20
C THR A 303 -14.52 -16.75 -30.90
N ALA A 304 -14.05 -15.55 -31.23
CA ALA A 304 -12.74 -15.32 -31.88
C ALA A 304 -11.53 -15.55 -30.95
N ALA A 305 -11.77 -15.73 -29.65
CA ALA A 305 -10.81 -16.16 -28.65
C ALA A 305 -11.39 -17.37 -27.88
N PRO A 306 -10.55 -18.27 -27.34
CA PRO A 306 -11.02 -19.46 -26.64
C PRO A 306 -11.61 -19.12 -25.26
N ASP A 307 -12.94 -19.12 -25.20
CA ASP A 307 -13.73 -18.99 -23.99
C ASP A 307 -14.43 -20.32 -23.63
N TYR A 308 -14.86 -20.46 -22.38
CA TYR A 308 -15.59 -21.62 -21.89
C TYR A 308 -16.55 -21.28 -20.75
N ARG A 309 -17.50 -22.19 -20.53
CA ARG A 309 -18.38 -22.23 -19.35
C ARG A 309 -17.96 -23.39 -18.46
N LEU A 310 -17.99 -23.19 -17.14
CA LEU A 310 -17.81 -24.28 -16.17
C LEU A 310 -18.99 -25.26 -16.30
N VAL A 311 -18.73 -26.57 -16.22
CA VAL A 311 -19.80 -27.54 -16.02
C VAL A 311 -20.08 -27.64 -14.53
N LEU A 312 -21.37 -27.56 -14.18
CA LEU A 312 -21.84 -27.58 -12.81
C LEU A 312 -22.46 -28.93 -12.45
N ASP A 313 -22.48 -29.26 -11.16
CA ASP A 313 -23.28 -30.34 -10.57
C ASP A 313 -24.77 -29.94 -10.42
N ASP A 314 -25.60 -30.87 -9.93
CA ASP A 314 -27.05 -30.67 -9.75
C ASP A 314 -27.38 -29.64 -8.65
N GLN A 315 -26.41 -29.31 -7.80
CA GLN A 315 -26.46 -28.29 -6.76
C GLN A 315 -26.00 -26.90 -7.28
N GLY A 316 -25.41 -26.88 -8.48
CA GLY A 316 -24.91 -25.68 -9.17
C GLY A 316 -23.47 -25.29 -8.81
N ASN A 317 -22.62 -26.23 -8.37
CA ASN A 317 -21.20 -25.99 -8.09
C ASN A 317 -20.30 -26.50 -9.24
N PRO A 318 -19.11 -25.92 -9.47
CA PRO A 318 -18.16 -26.40 -10.46
C PRO A 318 -17.66 -27.83 -10.21
N LYS A 319 -17.70 -28.69 -11.22
CA LYS A 319 -17.18 -30.07 -11.12
C LYS A 319 -15.65 -30.10 -11.16
N LEU A 320 -15.07 -30.85 -10.22
CA LEU A 320 -13.64 -31.01 -10.02
C LEU A 320 -13.23 -32.48 -10.19
N HIS A 321 -12.13 -32.71 -10.90
CA HIS A 321 -11.56 -34.04 -11.14
C HIS A 321 -10.14 -34.09 -10.57
N TRP A 322 -9.96 -34.72 -9.41
CA TRP A 322 -8.66 -34.85 -8.74
C TRP A 322 -7.87 -36.05 -9.27
N ASN A 323 -6.64 -35.82 -9.71
CA ASN A 323 -5.76 -36.82 -10.32
C ASN A 323 -5.07 -37.67 -9.24
N ARG A 324 -5.51 -38.92 -9.06
CA ARG A 324 -4.93 -39.89 -8.12
C ARG A 324 -3.42 -40.12 -8.32
N GLU A 325 -2.94 -40.11 -9.55
CA GLU A 325 -1.55 -40.47 -9.92
C GLU A 325 -0.53 -39.37 -9.57
N ALA A 326 -1.00 -38.14 -9.36
CA ALA A 326 -0.17 -37.02 -8.92
C ALA A 326 0.13 -37.05 -7.41
N PHE A 327 -0.60 -37.85 -6.63
CA PHE A 327 -0.33 -38.13 -5.21
C PHE A 327 0.61 -39.34 -5.06
N ASP A 328 1.26 -39.46 -3.90
CA ASP A 328 2.00 -40.66 -3.50
C ASP A 328 1.09 -41.79 -2.98
N GLU A 329 1.68 -42.96 -2.69
CA GLU A 329 0.96 -44.14 -2.21
C GLU A 329 0.17 -43.90 -0.91
N SER A 330 0.60 -42.93 -0.09
CA SER A 330 -0.08 -42.53 1.14
C SER A 330 -1.16 -41.45 0.93
N GLY A 331 -1.44 -41.10 -0.33
CA GLY A 331 -2.37 -40.04 -0.72
C GLY A 331 -1.84 -38.64 -0.50
N LYS A 332 -0.52 -38.43 -0.41
CA LYS A 332 0.09 -37.12 -0.11
C LYS A 332 0.81 -36.52 -1.32
N ILE A 333 1.10 -35.23 -1.25
CA ILE A 333 1.87 -34.50 -2.27
C ILE A 333 3.11 -33.86 -1.68
N ARG A 334 4.16 -33.73 -2.50
CA ARG A 334 5.36 -32.95 -2.20
C ARG A 334 5.44 -31.79 -3.18
N VAL A 335 5.16 -30.57 -2.69
CA VAL A 335 5.03 -29.39 -3.56
C VAL A 335 6.37 -28.66 -3.68
N PRO A 336 6.88 -28.36 -4.89
CA PRO A 336 7.98 -27.41 -5.06
C PRO A 336 7.50 -25.99 -4.74
N MET A 337 7.91 -25.46 -3.58
CA MET A 337 7.46 -24.16 -3.05
C MET A 337 8.61 -23.15 -2.94
N LEU A 338 8.35 -21.92 -3.35
CA LEU A 338 9.26 -20.79 -3.15
C LEU A 338 9.32 -20.42 -1.66
N ARG A 339 10.52 -20.07 -1.17
CA ARG A 339 10.71 -19.51 0.19
C ARG A 339 10.13 -18.10 0.33
N PHE A 340 10.19 -17.33 -0.76
CA PHE A 340 9.70 -15.97 -0.89
C PHE A 340 9.09 -15.80 -2.30
N PRO A 341 8.02 -15.01 -2.48
CA PRO A 341 7.37 -14.84 -3.78
C PRO A 341 8.36 -14.29 -4.82
N ALA A 342 8.38 -14.87 -6.02
CA ALA A 342 9.19 -14.36 -7.12
C ALA A 342 8.58 -13.06 -7.68
N SER A 343 9.32 -12.38 -8.57
CA SER A 343 8.86 -11.16 -9.23
C SER A 343 7.49 -11.35 -9.90
N ASP A 344 7.22 -12.49 -10.52
CA ASP A 344 5.94 -12.77 -11.20
C ASP A 344 4.76 -12.97 -10.24
N ASN A 345 4.98 -13.59 -9.07
CA ASN A 345 3.96 -13.71 -8.02
C ASN A 345 3.53 -12.30 -7.55
N CYS A 346 4.50 -11.43 -7.25
CA CYS A 346 4.24 -10.04 -6.88
C CYS A 346 3.55 -9.27 -8.03
N MET A 347 4.01 -9.47 -9.26
CA MET A 347 3.46 -8.80 -10.44
C MET A 347 2.12 -9.33 -10.91
N TYR A 348 1.61 -10.47 -10.40
CA TYR A 348 0.21 -10.88 -10.60
C TYR A 348 -0.74 -9.75 -10.22
N CYS A 349 -0.56 -9.18 -9.02
CA CYS A 349 -1.37 -8.07 -8.52
C CYS A 349 -0.79 -6.70 -8.91
N HIS A 350 0.54 -6.53 -8.80
CA HIS A 350 1.16 -5.19 -8.90
C HIS A 350 1.27 -4.61 -10.32
N LYS A 351 1.00 -5.39 -11.39
CA LYS A 351 0.91 -4.89 -12.78
C LYS A 351 -0.03 -3.68 -12.92
N THR A 352 -1.12 -3.61 -12.16
CA THR A 352 -2.14 -2.54 -12.24
C THR A 352 -1.69 -1.20 -11.65
N GLY A 353 -0.72 -1.19 -10.74
CA GLY A 353 -0.18 0.02 -10.10
C GLY A 353 1.07 0.58 -10.75
N ASN A 354 1.54 -0.03 -11.84
CA ASN A 354 2.89 0.11 -12.37
C ASN A 354 3.29 1.56 -12.68
N SER A 355 2.43 2.29 -13.40
CA SER A 355 2.71 3.64 -13.86
C SER A 355 2.61 4.71 -12.77
N ARG A 356 2.01 4.41 -11.60
CA ARG A 356 1.93 5.36 -10.46
C ARG A 356 3.13 5.27 -9.51
N ARG A 357 3.80 4.11 -9.45
CA ARG A 357 5.00 3.86 -8.62
C ARG A 357 6.33 4.00 -9.37
N GLY A 358 6.30 4.13 -10.71
CA GLY A 358 7.51 4.08 -11.55
C GLY A 358 8.14 2.68 -11.58
N PHE A 359 7.32 1.63 -11.51
CA PHE A 359 7.76 0.26 -11.21
C PHE A 359 7.00 -0.73 -12.10
N TYR A 360 7.68 -1.42 -13.01
CA TYR A 360 7.04 -2.33 -13.99
C TYR A 360 7.42 -3.80 -13.79
N GLY A 361 8.00 -4.13 -12.63
CA GLY A 361 8.49 -5.45 -12.28
C GLY A 361 9.94 -5.39 -11.79
N PHE A 362 10.54 -6.56 -11.62
CA PHE A 362 11.98 -6.70 -11.40
C PHE A 362 12.55 -7.88 -12.21
N GLY A 363 12.01 -8.07 -13.41
CA GLY A 363 12.42 -9.12 -14.36
C GLY A 363 13.66 -8.73 -15.17
N PRO A 364 14.05 -9.53 -16.18
CA PRO A 364 15.22 -9.29 -17.00
C PRO A 364 15.26 -7.91 -17.68
N GLU A 365 14.09 -7.36 -18.01
CA GLU A 365 13.88 -6.06 -18.66
C GLU A 365 14.38 -4.85 -17.85
N VAL A 366 14.50 -5.00 -16.53
CA VAL A 366 14.99 -3.96 -15.60
C VAL A 366 16.51 -3.79 -15.67
N ARG A 367 17.24 -4.73 -16.27
CA ARG A 367 18.70 -4.62 -16.40
C ARG A 367 19.07 -3.42 -17.25
N MET A 368 20.04 -2.62 -16.76
CA MET A 368 20.60 -1.50 -17.51
C MET A 368 21.13 -1.97 -18.88
N ARG A 369 20.80 -1.21 -19.93
CA ARG A 369 21.14 -1.49 -21.34
C ARG A 369 21.96 -0.34 -21.94
N THR A 370 22.77 -0.65 -22.94
CA THR A 370 23.68 0.29 -23.59
C THR A 370 23.37 0.36 -25.09
N GLY A 371 23.41 1.57 -25.67
CA GLY A 371 23.27 1.83 -27.09
C GLY A 371 24.53 1.48 -27.90
N ALA A 372 24.43 1.55 -29.23
CA ALA A 372 25.54 1.27 -30.14
C ALA A 372 26.69 2.30 -30.07
N ASP A 373 26.44 3.44 -29.42
CA ASP A 373 27.37 4.53 -29.12
C ASP A 373 28.08 4.37 -27.76
N GLY A 374 27.73 3.35 -26.97
CA GLY A 374 28.21 3.18 -25.60
C GLY A 374 27.43 3.97 -24.55
N ALA A 375 26.40 4.75 -24.94
CA ALA A 375 25.57 5.49 -23.99
C ALA A 375 24.56 4.56 -23.30
N THR A 376 24.28 4.80 -22.02
CA THR A 376 23.28 4.03 -21.27
C THR A 376 21.86 4.44 -21.69
N ILE A 377 21.03 3.47 -22.09
CA ILE A 377 19.67 3.71 -22.60
C ILE A 377 18.74 4.13 -21.46
N THR A 378 18.18 5.34 -21.59
CA THR A 378 17.21 5.91 -20.65
C THR A 378 15.80 5.35 -20.87
N ASP A 379 15.58 4.11 -20.44
CA ASP A 379 14.25 3.49 -20.32
C ASP A 379 13.81 3.57 -18.85
N PHE A 380 12.62 4.11 -18.58
CA PHE A 380 12.11 4.22 -17.21
C PHE A 380 11.95 2.87 -16.49
N ARG A 381 11.96 1.74 -17.21
CA ARG A 381 11.89 0.39 -16.62
C ARG A 381 13.21 -0.06 -15.99
N THR A 382 14.36 0.54 -16.35
CA THR A 382 15.69 0.04 -15.96
C THR A 382 16.22 0.67 -14.67
N ASP A 383 16.83 -0.15 -13.81
CA ASP A 383 17.37 0.26 -12.50
C ASP A 383 18.78 -0.30 -12.30
N VAL A 384 19.70 0.57 -11.80
CA VAL A 384 21.12 0.24 -11.60
C VAL A 384 21.38 -0.91 -10.63
N HIS A 385 20.44 -1.20 -9.71
CA HIS A 385 20.62 -2.28 -8.73
C HIS A 385 20.44 -3.69 -9.33
N LYS A 386 19.76 -3.85 -10.47
CA LYS A 386 19.46 -5.17 -11.07
C LYS A 386 20.74 -5.91 -11.45
N GLY A 387 21.03 -7.00 -10.74
CA GLY A 387 22.26 -7.80 -10.89
C GLY A 387 23.46 -7.31 -10.08
N SER A 388 23.30 -6.28 -9.24
CA SER A 388 24.27 -5.95 -8.19
C SER A 388 24.20 -6.96 -7.03
N VAL A 389 25.22 -7.02 -6.17
CA VAL A 389 25.23 -7.87 -4.97
C VAL A 389 25.20 -7.00 -3.72
N TRP A 390 24.29 -7.31 -2.79
CA TRP A 390 24.30 -6.75 -1.42
C TRP A 390 24.78 -7.81 -0.43
N THR A 391 25.56 -7.38 0.56
CA THR A 391 25.98 -8.20 1.70
C THR A 391 25.47 -7.53 2.97
N GLU A 392 24.54 -8.19 3.65
CA GLU A 392 23.95 -7.67 4.89
C GLU A 392 24.92 -7.78 6.06
N ASP A 393 24.70 -7.01 7.15
CA ASP A 393 25.63 -6.94 8.30
C ASP A 393 25.88 -8.31 9.00
N ASN A 394 25.02 -9.30 8.77
CA ASN A 394 25.19 -10.69 9.21
C ASN A 394 26.11 -11.54 8.28
N GLY A 395 26.76 -10.91 7.30
CA GLY A 395 27.68 -11.53 6.34
C GLY A 395 27.01 -12.29 5.19
N GLN A 396 25.68 -12.27 5.07
CA GLN A 396 24.98 -12.97 4.00
C GLN A 396 24.93 -12.12 2.71
N ALA A 397 25.59 -12.59 1.66
CA ALA A 397 25.58 -11.98 0.34
C ALA A 397 24.51 -12.59 -0.58
N ARG A 398 23.77 -11.77 -1.33
CA ARG A 398 22.83 -12.20 -2.40
C ARG A 398 22.83 -11.17 -3.54
N SER A 399 22.60 -11.65 -4.76
CA SER A 399 22.32 -10.80 -5.92
C SER A 399 20.92 -10.18 -5.81
N ILE A 400 20.81 -8.93 -6.26
CA ILE A 400 19.55 -8.18 -6.34
C ILE A 400 18.91 -8.53 -7.68
N GLU A 401 18.21 -9.66 -7.70
CA GLU A 401 17.57 -10.22 -8.89
C GLU A 401 16.03 -10.22 -8.83
N ASN A 402 15.43 -10.00 -7.66
CA ASN A 402 13.99 -9.94 -7.47
C ASN A 402 13.61 -8.95 -6.34
N CYS A 403 12.31 -8.72 -6.15
CA CYS A 403 11.77 -7.75 -5.19
C CYS A 403 12.21 -7.99 -3.73
N ASN A 404 12.51 -9.23 -3.34
CA ASN A 404 12.69 -9.62 -1.93
C ASN A 404 13.90 -8.97 -1.27
N ALA A 405 14.91 -8.57 -2.03
CA ALA A 405 16.07 -7.82 -1.54
C ALA A 405 15.68 -6.52 -0.80
N CYS A 406 14.57 -5.88 -1.19
CA CYS A 406 14.06 -4.66 -0.56
C CYS A 406 12.68 -4.83 0.11
N HIS A 407 11.90 -5.84 -0.28
CA HIS A 407 10.49 -6.01 0.09
C HIS A 407 10.17 -7.26 0.93
N ALA A 408 11.16 -8.07 1.33
CA ALA A 408 10.93 -9.23 2.20
C ALA A 408 11.76 -9.19 3.49
N LYS A 409 11.07 -9.36 4.63
CA LYS A 409 11.73 -9.64 5.92
C LYS A 409 12.50 -10.96 5.83
N GLN A 410 13.56 -11.12 6.63
CA GLN A 410 14.37 -12.34 6.70
C GLN A 410 15.02 -12.80 5.37
N TYR A 411 14.90 -12.09 4.25
CA TYR A 411 15.49 -12.52 2.98
C TYR A 411 17.00 -12.74 3.09
N TYR A 412 17.69 -11.91 3.88
CA TYR A 412 19.12 -12.05 4.19
C TYR A 412 19.44 -13.01 5.36
N LYS A 413 18.53 -13.89 5.82
CA LYS A 413 18.87 -14.87 6.86
C LYS A 413 19.85 -15.95 6.35
N PRO A 414 20.64 -16.60 7.23
CA PRO A 414 21.50 -17.72 6.83
C PRO A 414 20.71 -18.86 6.18
N PRO A 415 21.20 -19.52 5.12
CA PRO A 415 20.53 -20.66 4.49
C PRO A 415 20.26 -21.86 5.42
N SER A 416 21.03 -21.99 6.51
CA SER A 416 20.87 -23.00 7.56
C SER A 416 19.91 -22.59 8.69
N ALA A 417 19.38 -21.36 8.68
CA ALA A 417 18.40 -20.93 9.67
C ALA A 417 17.03 -21.53 9.34
N ASN A 418 16.32 -22.02 10.37
CA ASN A 418 15.01 -22.65 10.22
C ASN A 418 14.01 -21.79 9.44
N VAL A 419 13.06 -22.45 8.78
CA VAL A 419 11.85 -21.78 8.29
C VAL A 419 11.09 -21.25 9.50
N ASP A 420 10.68 -19.99 9.43
CA ASP A 420 9.88 -19.36 10.46
C ASP A 420 8.41 -19.59 10.09
N LEU A 421 7.82 -20.63 10.67
CA LEU A 421 6.44 -21.04 10.40
C LEU A 421 5.42 -20.05 10.98
N ASP A 422 5.87 -19.23 11.94
CA ASP A 422 5.10 -18.18 12.62
C ASP A 422 5.43 -16.77 12.07
N ALA A 423 6.07 -16.68 10.90
CA ALA A 423 6.40 -15.40 10.28
C ALA A 423 5.13 -14.60 9.95
N ASP A 424 5.06 -13.35 10.38
CA ASP A 424 3.93 -12.48 10.06
C ASP A 424 3.97 -12.07 8.58
N HIS A 425 2.99 -12.52 7.78
CA HIS A 425 2.94 -12.38 6.31
C HIS A 425 2.59 -10.94 5.84
N HIS A 426 3.29 -9.98 6.41
CA HIS A 426 3.23 -8.56 6.11
C HIS A 426 4.50 -8.15 5.35
N PHE A 427 4.40 -8.10 4.03
CA PHE A 427 5.46 -7.58 3.16
C PHE A 427 5.57 -6.04 3.27
N PRO A 428 6.76 -5.47 3.53
CA PRO A 428 7.01 -4.04 3.39
C PRO A 428 6.60 -3.52 1.99
N LYS A 429 5.60 -2.63 1.94
CA LYS A 429 4.92 -2.19 0.70
C LYS A 429 4.96 -0.68 0.42
N GLY A 430 5.34 0.12 1.43
CA GLY A 430 5.29 1.60 1.42
C GLY A 430 3.88 2.20 1.52
N ASN A 431 3.80 3.54 1.56
CA ASN A 431 2.54 4.29 1.45
C ASN A 431 1.85 4.04 0.09
N GLY A 432 0.60 4.47 -0.05
CA GLY A 432 -0.12 4.58 -1.33
C GLY A 432 -1.40 5.42 -1.20
N ASP A 433 -2.01 5.84 -2.33
CA ASP A 433 -3.13 6.80 -2.44
C ASP A 433 -4.18 6.73 -1.31
N ASN A 434 -4.54 5.51 -0.91
CA ASN A 434 -5.61 5.21 0.05
C ASN A 434 -5.15 5.28 1.52
N ASP A 435 -3.93 5.75 1.80
CA ASP A 435 -3.27 5.66 3.11
C ASP A 435 -3.20 4.22 3.65
N ILE A 436 -2.61 3.37 2.79
CA ILE A 436 -2.26 1.97 3.11
C ILE A 436 -1.60 1.90 4.51
N ARG A 437 -2.17 1.08 5.40
CA ARG A 437 -2.01 1.06 6.88
C ARG A 437 -0.60 0.93 7.46
N ASN A 438 0.20 1.97 7.25
CA ASN A 438 1.58 2.16 7.71
C ASN A 438 1.78 2.10 9.24
N ASP A 439 0.70 2.01 10.01
CA ASP A 439 0.70 1.94 11.47
C ASP A 439 0.32 0.55 12.04
N LEU A 440 -0.42 -0.28 11.28
CA LEU A 440 -0.25 -1.74 11.42
C LEU A 440 1.16 -2.11 10.96
N ASP A 441 1.69 -1.43 9.93
CA ASP A 441 3.09 -1.52 9.53
C ASP A 441 4.05 -0.71 10.44
N ASN A 442 3.92 -0.87 11.76
CA ASN A 442 5.01 -0.60 12.71
C ASN A 442 6.32 -1.39 12.44
N MET A 443 6.34 -2.15 11.34
CA MET A 443 7.43 -2.89 10.71
C MET A 443 8.41 -1.94 10.00
N PRO A 444 9.46 -2.45 9.34
CA PRO A 444 10.27 -1.66 8.42
C PRO A 444 9.44 -1.19 7.22
N SER A 445 9.73 0.01 6.72
CA SER A 445 9.51 0.35 5.31
C SER A 445 10.34 -0.60 4.42
N PRO A 446 10.07 -0.69 3.09
CA PRO A 446 11.03 -1.30 2.17
C PRO A 446 12.43 -0.74 2.38
N THR A 447 13.47 -1.58 2.21
CA THR A 447 14.86 -1.25 2.55
C THR A 447 15.25 0.11 1.97
N ALA A 448 15.49 1.08 2.85
CA ALA A 448 15.76 2.46 2.44
C ALA A 448 17.18 2.60 1.89
N CYS A 449 17.39 3.58 1.01
CA CYS A 449 18.71 3.90 0.45
C CYS A 449 19.75 4.13 1.57
N GLU A 450 19.37 4.82 2.64
CA GLU A 450 20.24 5.08 3.79
C GLU A 450 20.59 3.81 4.60
N HIS A 451 19.91 2.66 4.43
CA HIS A 451 20.36 1.39 5.02
C HIS A 451 21.65 0.93 4.34
N CYS A 452 21.58 0.62 3.04
CA CYS A 452 22.68 0.03 2.29
C CYS A 452 23.83 1.01 2.04
N HIS A 453 23.55 2.31 1.87
CA HIS A 453 24.57 3.30 1.46
C HIS A 453 25.16 4.15 2.59
N ASP A 454 24.64 4.08 3.82
CA ASP A 454 25.09 4.97 4.92
C ASP A 454 25.13 4.31 6.30
N LYS A 455 24.13 3.49 6.67
CA LYS A 455 23.96 3.00 8.06
C LYS A 455 24.50 1.61 8.36
N ALA A 456 24.58 0.73 7.36
CA ALA A 456 25.15 -0.61 7.52
C ALA A 456 26.62 -0.55 7.98
N ALA A 457 27.10 -1.59 8.64
CA ALA A 457 28.49 -1.68 9.10
C ALA A 457 29.52 -1.69 7.93
N LYS A 458 29.06 -1.98 6.71
CA LYS A 458 29.82 -1.84 5.45
C LYS A 458 28.96 -1.19 4.36
N PRO A 459 28.90 0.15 4.28
CA PRO A 459 28.10 0.85 3.28
C PRO A 459 28.52 0.52 1.83
N ALA A 460 27.56 0.16 0.98
CA ALA A 460 27.78 -0.05 -0.45
C ALA A 460 27.91 1.28 -1.18
N LEU A 461 29.09 1.90 -1.11
CA LEU A 461 29.41 3.16 -1.78
C LEU A 461 30.27 2.88 -3.03
N PRO A 462 29.73 2.99 -4.27
CA PRO A 462 30.46 2.64 -5.50
C PRO A 462 31.72 3.47 -5.76
N SER A 463 31.89 4.60 -5.05
CA SER A 463 33.07 5.45 -5.11
C SER A 463 34.14 5.15 -4.03
N GLY A 464 33.92 4.16 -3.16
CA GLY A 464 34.90 3.72 -2.16
C GLY A 464 35.13 4.64 -0.95
N HIS A 465 34.34 5.71 -0.80
CA HIS A 465 34.39 6.63 0.34
C HIS A 465 33.70 6.04 1.58
N LYS A 466 33.88 6.66 2.76
CA LYS A 466 33.47 6.10 4.05
C LYS A 466 31.98 6.26 4.38
N ASN A 467 31.32 7.27 3.80
CA ASN A 467 29.91 7.62 4.02
C ASN A 467 29.38 8.44 2.84
N VAL A 468 28.05 8.68 2.80
CA VAL A 468 27.42 9.41 1.70
C VAL A 468 27.89 10.87 1.59
N LEU A 469 28.23 11.54 2.71
CA LEU A 469 28.69 12.93 2.72
C LEU A 469 30.04 13.07 1.99
N GLU A 470 31.02 12.24 2.35
CA GLU A 470 32.33 12.20 1.70
C GLU A 470 32.20 11.82 0.21
N ALA A 471 31.38 10.80 -0.10
CA ALA A 471 31.15 10.33 -1.46
C ALA A 471 30.58 11.43 -2.39
N HIS A 472 29.50 12.11 -1.98
CA HIS A 472 28.87 13.13 -2.82
C HIS A 472 29.74 14.37 -2.94
N ARG A 473 30.42 14.79 -1.86
CA ARG A 473 31.31 15.96 -1.88
C ARG A 473 32.44 15.79 -2.89
N GLU A 474 33.11 14.65 -2.91
CA GLU A 474 34.22 14.42 -3.85
C GLU A 474 33.75 14.23 -5.29
N ILE A 475 32.58 13.61 -5.52
CA ILE A 475 31.96 13.53 -6.86
C ILE A 475 31.58 14.94 -7.37
N TRP A 476 30.93 15.77 -6.56
CA TRP A 476 30.54 17.14 -6.92
C TRP A 476 31.74 18.10 -7.06
N LYS A 477 32.88 17.79 -6.41
CA LYS A 477 34.17 18.43 -6.71
C LYS A 477 34.71 18.00 -8.07
N ALA A 478 34.70 16.70 -8.39
CA ALA A 478 35.19 16.16 -9.65
C ALA A 478 34.38 16.64 -10.87
N ASN A 479 33.05 16.70 -10.76
CA ASN A 479 32.16 17.26 -11.79
C ASN A 479 32.35 18.79 -11.98
N GLY A 480 32.91 19.48 -10.99
CA GLY A 480 33.08 20.93 -11.01
C GLY A 480 31.86 21.73 -10.54
N ASP A 481 30.83 21.08 -9.98
CA ASP A 481 29.70 21.75 -9.34
C ASP A 481 30.13 22.62 -8.15
N MET A 482 31.14 22.15 -7.40
CA MET A 482 31.73 22.88 -6.27
C MET A 482 32.70 24.00 -6.65
N ARG A 483 32.85 24.32 -7.96
CA ARG A 483 33.75 25.39 -8.41
C ARG A 483 33.29 26.75 -7.88
N GLY A 484 34.21 27.51 -7.28
CA GLY A 484 33.94 28.86 -6.78
C GLY A 484 33.32 28.94 -5.38
N TYR A 485 33.13 27.80 -4.70
CA TYR A 485 32.78 27.77 -3.28
C TYR A 485 34.05 27.73 -2.39
N PRO A 486 34.07 28.40 -1.22
CA PRO A 486 35.14 28.22 -0.25
C PRO A 486 35.17 26.78 0.29
N GLU A 487 36.36 26.20 0.41
CA GLU A 487 36.57 24.80 0.80
C GLU A 487 35.91 24.45 2.16
N ASN A 488 35.96 25.37 3.12
CA ASN A 488 35.32 25.22 4.44
C ASN A 488 33.79 25.27 4.41
N THR A 489 33.15 25.37 3.25
CA THR A 489 31.69 25.32 3.10
C THR A 489 31.17 24.07 2.38
N LEU A 490 32.04 23.24 1.77
CA LEU A 490 31.65 22.12 0.92
C LEU A 490 30.87 21.03 1.67
N ASP A 491 31.33 20.65 2.87
CA ASP A 491 30.62 19.70 3.75
C ASP A 491 29.21 20.20 4.10
N ARG A 492 29.10 21.49 4.46
CA ARG A 492 27.81 22.11 4.80
C ARG A 492 26.87 22.14 3.60
N ILE A 493 27.37 22.47 2.41
CA ILE A 493 26.55 22.46 1.18
C ILE A 493 26.07 21.03 0.90
N THR A 494 26.94 20.04 1.02
CA THR A 494 26.63 18.64 0.72
C THR A 494 25.63 18.06 1.72
N GLN A 495 25.85 18.25 3.03
CA GLN A 495 24.92 17.82 4.07
C GLN A 495 23.55 18.52 3.93
N THR A 496 23.51 19.81 3.57
CA THR A 496 22.25 20.54 3.36
C THR A 496 21.37 19.87 2.28
N HIS A 497 21.99 19.32 1.22
CA HIS A 497 21.24 18.59 0.19
C HIS A 497 20.77 17.23 0.70
N LEU A 498 21.64 16.44 1.35
CA LEU A 498 21.29 15.12 1.91
C LEU A 498 20.19 15.19 2.99
N ASP A 499 20.09 16.34 3.68
CA ASP A 499 19.13 16.65 4.72
C ASP A 499 17.74 17.05 4.20
N VAL A 500 17.65 17.63 3.00
CA VAL A 500 16.44 18.29 2.46
C VAL A 500 15.95 17.66 1.15
N VAL A 501 16.83 17.02 0.39
CA VAL A 501 16.55 16.36 -0.90
C VAL A 501 16.68 14.85 -0.70
N ALA A 502 15.68 14.08 -1.11
CA ALA A 502 15.76 12.63 -1.07
C ALA A 502 16.68 12.11 -2.19
N CYS A 503 17.40 11.01 -1.95
CA CYS A 503 18.30 10.40 -2.93
C CYS A 503 17.59 10.14 -4.27
N GLN A 504 16.31 9.75 -4.19
CA GLN A 504 15.39 9.58 -5.31
C GLN A 504 15.30 10.82 -6.20
N THR A 505 15.24 12.04 -5.66
CA THR A 505 15.10 13.27 -6.45
C THR A 505 16.33 13.53 -7.33
N CYS A 506 17.52 13.09 -6.92
CA CYS A 506 18.73 13.19 -7.72
C CYS A 506 18.94 11.98 -8.64
N HIS A 507 18.62 10.76 -8.18
CA HIS A 507 18.93 9.51 -8.90
C HIS A 507 17.77 8.91 -9.69
N ILE A 508 16.54 9.40 -9.58
CA ILE A 508 15.39 8.97 -10.40
C ILE A 508 15.05 10.15 -11.31
N SER A 509 15.91 10.34 -12.31
CA SER A 509 15.97 11.51 -13.19
C SER A 509 15.60 11.15 -14.62
N LYS A 510 15.16 12.17 -15.38
CA LYS A 510 15.13 12.18 -16.86
C LYS A 510 14.42 10.96 -17.50
N LEU A 511 13.46 10.36 -16.77
CA LEU A 511 12.70 9.17 -17.17
C LEU A 511 11.84 9.43 -18.42
N ALA A 512 11.73 8.43 -19.30
CA ALA A 512 10.83 8.45 -20.46
C ALA A 512 10.12 7.09 -20.62
N ASP A 513 8.81 7.12 -20.85
CA ASP A 513 7.93 5.96 -21.10
C ASP A 513 7.60 5.92 -22.61
N ASP A 514 8.07 4.85 -23.27
CA ASP A 514 8.00 4.63 -24.72
C ASP A 514 8.29 5.90 -25.57
N GLY A 515 9.38 6.58 -25.20
CA GLY A 515 9.89 7.78 -25.88
C GLY A 515 9.28 9.11 -25.41
N LYS A 516 8.23 9.10 -24.59
CA LYS A 516 7.59 10.31 -24.03
C LYS A 516 8.16 10.62 -22.65
N ALA A 517 8.44 11.89 -22.35
CA ALA A 517 8.91 12.29 -21.03
C ALA A 517 7.91 11.87 -19.93
N PHE A 518 8.40 11.18 -18.89
CA PHE A 518 7.57 10.74 -17.78
C PHE A 518 7.18 11.96 -16.92
N PRO A 519 5.88 12.15 -16.58
CA PRO A 519 5.40 13.36 -15.90
C PRO A 519 5.74 13.33 -14.40
N MET A 520 7.00 13.59 -14.07
CA MET A 520 7.50 13.67 -12.69
C MET A 520 7.21 15.04 -12.07
N ARG A 521 6.75 15.04 -10.82
CA ARG A 521 6.62 16.21 -9.95
C ARG A 521 7.39 15.99 -8.65
N TYR A 522 7.54 17.06 -7.88
CA TYR A 522 8.33 17.06 -6.66
C TYR A 522 7.52 17.68 -5.54
N ARG A 523 7.44 16.98 -4.41
CA ARG A 523 6.80 17.47 -3.19
C ARG A 523 7.66 17.15 -1.97
N TYR A 524 7.42 17.87 -0.88
CA TYR A 524 7.89 17.42 0.42
C TYR A 524 7.06 16.23 0.90
N ARG A 525 7.74 15.22 1.43
CA ARG A 525 7.15 14.07 2.14
C ARG A 525 8.06 13.67 3.29
N VAL A 526 7.51 13.07 4.34
CA VAL A 526 8.32 12.55 5.44
C VAL A 526 9.05 11.30 4.98
N GLY A 527 10.38 11.40 4.89
CA GLY A 527 11.26 10.33 4.46
C GLY A 527 11.65 9.37 5.57
N TYR A 528 12.50 8.40 5.22
CA TYR A 528 13.10 7.48 6.18
C TYR A 528 13.86 8.25 7.27
N GLY A 529 13.65 7.90 8.54
CA GLY A 529 14.16 8.65 9.69
C GLY A 529 13.35 9.90 10.09
N GLY A 530 12.14 10.10 9.54
CA GLY A 530 11.20 11.10 10.04
C GLY A 530 11.48 12.56 9.63
N ARG A 531 12.53 12.80 8.83
CA ARG A 531 12.84 14.12 8.28
C ARG A 531 12.00 14.38 7.02
N LEU A 532 11.54 15.63 6.86
CA LEU A 532 10.83 16.07 5.67
C LEU A 532 11.84 16.33 4.53
N LYS A 533 11.78 15.53 3.45
CA LYS A 533 12.64 15.68 2.27
C LYS A 533 11.80 15.91 0.99
N ILE A 534 12.39 16.50 -0.03
CA ILE A 534 11.82 16.60 -1.38
C ILE A 534 11.96 15.25 -2.08
N PHE A 535 10.85 14.66 -2.51
CA PHE A 535 10.77 13.38 -3.25
C PHE A 535 10.19 13.58 -4.66
N PRO A 536 10.60 12.76 -5.65
CA PRO A 536 9.94 12.67 -6.94
C PRO A 536 8.69 11.79 -6.82
N TYR A 537 7.63 12.15 -7.52
CA TYR A 537 6.40 11.37 -7.62
C TYR A 537 5.72 11.59 -8.97
N LYS A 538 4.74 10.76 -9.32
CA LYS A 538 3.87 11.00 -10.48
C LYS A 538 2.52 11.50 -9.97
N PRO A 539 1.99 12.63 -10.46
CA PRO A 539 0.65 13.06 -10.10
C PRO A 539 -0.45 12.06 -10.42
N ALA A 540 -1.53 12.14 -9.64
CA ALA A 540 -2.77 11.40 -9.89
C ALA A 540 -3.98 12.31 -9.62
N TYR A 541 -4.14 13.27 -10.54
CA TYR A 541 -5.27 14.20 -10.59
C TYR A 541 -6.59 13.46 -10.75
N ARG A 542 -7.63 14.02 -10.12
CA ARG A 542 -9.01 13.51 -10.12
C ARG A 542 -9.94 14.59 -9.58
N TYR A 543 -11.25 14.39 -9.64
CA TYR A 543 -12.18 15.17 -8.83
C TYR A 543 -13.15 14.28 -8.06
N PHE A 544 -13.78 14.86 -7.03
CA PHE A 544 -14.87 14.25 -6.28
C PHE A 544 -16.15 15.07 -6.44
N VAL A 545 -17.29 14.40 -6.56
CA VAL A 545 -18.61 15.05 -6.42
C VAL A 545 -18.95 15.06 -4.94
N ARG A 546 -18.87 16.23 -4.30
CA ARG A 546 -19.00 16.38 -2.84
C ARG A 546 -20.09 17.38 -2.49
N ASP A 547 -20.99 17.00 -1.58
CA ASP A 547 -21.85 17.98 -0.91
C ASP A 547 -21.04 18.80 0.10
N ARG A 548 -21.02 20.11 -0.08
CA ARG A 548 -20.32 21.04 0.81
C ARG A 548 -20.98 21.16 2.18
N THR A 549 -22.30 20.93 2.28
CA THR A 549 -23.06 21.13 3.53
C THR A 549 -22.85 19.99 4.52
N SER A 550 -22.96 18.73 4.08
CA SER A 550 -22.67 17.54 4.91
C SER A 550 -21.19 17.10 4.86
N GLY A 551 -20.42 17.59 3.89
CA GLY A 551 -19.05 17.16 3.62
C GLY A 551 -18.92 15.77 2.97
N ARG A 552 -20.04 15.13 2.62
CA ARG A 552 -20.11 13.78 2.04
C ARG A 552 -19.73 13.77 0.56
N VAL A 553 -18.97 12.76 0.13
CA VAL A 553 -18.75 12.46 -1.29
C VAL A 553 -19.86 11.51 -1.78
N LEU A 554 -20.42 11.77 -2.98
CA LEU A 554 -21.44 10.91 -3.59
C LEU A 554 -20.84 9.57 -4.05
N ASN A 555 -21.63 8.52 -3.96
CA ASN A 555 -21.24 7.18 -4.43
C ASN A 555 -21.48 7.00 -5.94
N ARG A 556 -20.91 5.94 -6.54
CA ARG A 556 -20.98 5.72 -8.00
C ARG A 556 -22.43 5.53 -8.46
N TYR A 557 -23.22 4.81 -7.69
CA TYR A 557 -24.65 4.62 -7.88
C TYR A 557 -25.42 5.95 -7.89
N GLU A 558 -25.24 6.82 -6.89
CA GLU A 558 -25.84 8.16 -6.83
C GLU A 558 -25.40 9.06 -7.98
N ARG A 559 -24.13 8.94 -8.40
CA ARG A 559 -23.61 9.71 -9.53
C ARG A 559 -24.28 9.36 -10.85
N PHE A 560 -24.67 8.10 -11.03
CA PHE A 560 -25.24 7.57 -12.28
C PHE A 560 -26.76 7.32 -12.21
N SER A 561 -27.39 7.40 -11.03
CA SER A 561 -28.86 7.31 -10.88
C SER A 561 -29.62 8.52 -11.44
N VAL A 562 -28.92 9.57 -11.86
CA VAL A 562 -29.47 10.76 -12.53
C VAL A 562 -29.06 10.86 -14.00
N ILE A 563 -28.49 9.79 -14.58
CA ILE A 563 -28.00 9.77 -15.97
C ILE A 563 -28.52 8.54 -16.71
N GLU A 564 -29.15 8.75 -17.86
CA GLU A 564 -29.67 7.71 -18.75
C GLU A 564 -28.97 7.77 -20.11
N GLU A 565 -28.56 6.63 -20.69
CA GLU A 565 -28.05 6.61 -22.07
C GLU A 565 -29.19 6.88 -23.07
N ARG A 566 -29.02 7.88 -23.94
CA ARG A 566 -29.97 8.21 -25.01
C ARG A 566 -29.25 8.43 -26.34
N SER A 567 -29.95 8.19 -27.44
CA SER A 567 -29.45 8.48 -28.80
C SER A 567 -29.81 9.90 -29.24
N GLY A 568 -28.85 10.59 -29.86
CA GLY A 568 -29.03 11.87 -30.53
C GLY A 568 -29.72 11.72 -31.90
N SER A 569 -30.12 12.85 -32.48
CA SER A 569 -30.70 12.92 -33.84
C SER A 569 -29.71 12.58 -34.96
N ASP A 570 -28.42 12.51 -34.64
CA ASP A 570 -27.30 12.06 -35.47
C ASP A 570 -26.98 10.56 -35.29
N GLY A 571 -27.66 9.87 -34.36
CA GLY A 571 -27.37 8.49 -33.97
C GLY A 571 -26.25 8.35 -32.93
N GLY A 572 -25.63 9.44 -32.48
CA GLY A 572 -24.60 9.41 -31.42
C GLY A 572 -25.20 9.17 -30.04
N LYS A 573 -24.55 8.35 -29.19
CA LYS A 573 -24.94 8.19 -27.79
C LYS A 573 -24.55 9.41 -26.95
N TYR A 574 -25.40 9.81 -26.01
CA TYR A 574 -25.08 10.75 -24.93
C TYR A 574 -25.71 10.29 -23.61
N GLY A 575 -25.17 10.75 -22.47
CA GLY A 575 -25.84 10.59 -21.18
C GLY A 575 -26.80 11.76 -20.93
N ALA A 576 -28.11 11.51 -20.89
CA ALA A 576 -29.12 12.49 -20.54
C ALA A 576 -29.14 12.70 -19.02
N ILE A 577 -28.91 13.93 -18.56
CA ILE A 577 -29.02 14.30 -17.13
C ILE A 577 -30.51 14.48 -16.82
N LEU A 578 -31.02 13.72 -15.85
CA LEU A 578 -32.42 13.72 -15.48
C LEU A 578 -32.66 14.37 -14.11
N ASP A 579 -33.73 15.16 -14.00
CA ASP A 579 -34.29 15.57 -12.72
C ASP A 579 -34.82 14.33 -11.96
N PRO A 580 -34.33 14.00 -10.75
CA PRO A 580 -34.66 12.75 -10.08
C PRO A 580 -36.09 12.67 -9.53
N ALA A 581 -36.83 13.79 -9.49
CA ALA A 581 -38.22 13.82 -9.02
C ALA A 581 -39.24 13.69 -10.17
N SER A 582 -38.88 14.10 -11.39
CA SER A 582 -39.78 14.18 -12.55
C SER A 582 -39.31 13.41 -13.79
N GLY A 583 -38.09 12.88 -13.81
CA GLY A 583 -37.51 12.17 -14.96
C GLY A 583 -37.20 13.07 -16.17
N LYS A 584 -37.33 14.39 -16.03
CA LYS A 584 -37.15 15.34 -17.13
C LYS A 584 -35.68 15.55 -17.45
N GLU A 585 -35.32 15.54 -18.74
CA GLU A 585 -33.97 15.91 -19.21
C GLU A 585 -33.67 17.39 -18.92
N MET A 586 -32.52 17.64 -18.28
CA MET A 586 -32.04 18.96 -17.85
C MET A 586 -30.78 19.42 -18.60
N GLY A 587 -29.98 18.48 -19.13
CA GLY A 587 -28.66 18.69 -19.72
C GLY A 587 -28.04 17.35 -20.12
N ARG A 588 -26.76 17.33 -20.51
CA ARG A 588 -26.09 16.14 -21.05
C ARG A 588 -24.66 15.94 -20.52
N VAL A 589 -24.21 14.69 -20.51
CA VAL A 589 -22.79 14.31 -20.38
C VAL A 589 -22.31 13.63 -21.66
N ALA A 590 -21.01 13.76 -21.95
CA ALA A 590 -20.36 13.05 -23.04
C ALA A 590 -20.35 11.52 -22.80
N MET A 591 -20.11 10.75 -23.86
CA MET A 591 -19.83 9.31 -23.78
C MET A 591 -18.37 9.04 -24.16
N ASN A 592 -17.68 8.29 -23.33
CA ASN A 592 -16.29 7.85 -23.52
C ASN A 592 -16.32 6.34 -23.83
N GLY A 593 -16.63 5.99 -25.08
CA GLY A 593 -17.06 4.63 -25.39
C GLY A 593 -18.46 4.39 -24.81
N ASP A 594 -18.60 3.38 -23.94
CA ASP A 594 -19.84 3.11 -23.20
C ASP A 594 -19.87 3.75 -21.79
N GLU A 595 -18.80 4.43 -21.36
CA GLU A 595 -18.75 5.12 -20.06
C GLU A 595 -19.30 6.56 -20.11
N PHE A 596 -20.00 7.00 -19.06
CA PHE A 596 -20.40 8.39 -18.89
C PHE A 596 -19.19 9.29 -18.60
N GLY A 597 -18.94 10.26 -19.47
CA GLY A 597 -17.89 11.26 -19.35
C GLY A 597 -18.33 12.53 -18.62
N GLU A 598 -17.64 13.63 -18.91
CA GLU A 598 -17.90 14.93 -18.29
C GLU A 598 -19.02 15.72 -19.01
N PRO A 599 -19.69 16.66 -18.33
CA PRO A 599 -20.61 17.61 -18.98
C PRO A 599 -19.84 18.51 -19.97
N PRO A 600 -20.30 18.68 -21.23
CA PRO A 600 -19.55 19.40 -22.26
C PRO A 600 -19.65 20.93 -22.14
N THR A 601 -20.62 21.48 -21.40
CA THR A 601 -20.81 22.94 -21.26
C THR A 601 -21.04 23.39 -19.82
N PHE A 602 -20.91 24.69 -19.58
CA PHE A 602 -21.29 25.34 -18.31
C PHE A 602 -22.76 25.05 -17.92
N ALA A 603 -23.67 25.00 -18.90
CA ALA A 603 -25.08 24.73 -18.65
C ALA A 603 -25.31 23.29 -18.18
N ASP A 604 -24.61 22.33 -18.78
CA ASP A 604 -24.71 20.90 -18.42
C ASP A 604 -24.09 20.62 -17.04
N TYR A 605 -22.96 21.23 -16.71
CA TYR A 605 -22.38 21.19 -15.36
C TYR A 605 -23.35 21.72 -14.30
N LYS A 606 -24.08 22.81 -14.62
CA LYS A 606 -25.12 23.36 -13.74
C LYS A 606 -26.31 22.40 -13.62
N ALA A 607 -26.77 21.81 -14.72
CA ALA A 607 -27.83 20.80 -14.71
C ALA A 607 -27.46 19.58 -13.86
N LEU A 608 -26.23 19.06 -14.00
CA LEU A 608 -25.74 17.92 -13.22
C LEU A 608 -25.65 18.24 -11.72
N LYS A 609 -25.18 19.44 -11.37
CA LYS A 609 -25.21 19.92 -9.97
C LYS A 609 -26.64 19.95 -9.44
N GLN A 610 -27.59 20.52 -10.20
CA GLN A 610 -29.00 20.61 -9.78
C GLN A 610 -29.65 19.23 -9.58
N ALA A 611 -29.37 18.27 -10.47
CA ALA A 611 -29.83 16.88 -10.31
C ALA A 611 -29.24 16.21 -9.06
N TYR A 612 -27.96 16.43 -8.74
CA TYR A 612 -27.34 15.93 -7.51
C TYR A 612 -27.85 16.64 -6.23
N ASP A 613 -28.06 17.96 -6.27
CA ASP A 613 -28.66 18.71 -5.16
C ASP A 613 -30.09 18.18 -4.87
N ALA A 614 -30.89 17.96 -5.92
CA ALA A 614 -32.24 17.40 -5.82
C ALA A 614 -32.24 15.95 -5.28
N LEU A 615 -31.35 15.09 -5.77
CA LEU A 615 -31.18 13.72 -5.30
C LEU A 615 -30.88 13.67 -3.80
N LEU A 616 -29.97 14.53 -3.32
CA LEU A 616 -29.66 14.61 -1.90
C LEU A 616 -30.82 15.19 -1.07
N GLY A 617 -31.56 16.17 -1.61
CA GLY A 617 -32.78 16.70 -0.98
C GLY A 617 -33.86 15.63 -0.79
N MET A 618 -34.09 14.79 -1.82
CA MET A 618 -34.99 13.63 -1.74
C MET A 618 -34.51 12.59 -0.71
N LYS A 619 -33.21 12.50 -0.46
CA LYS A 619 -32.60 11.65 0.58
C LYS A 619 -32.48 12.33 1.95
N GLY A 620 -33.19 13.46 2.16
CA GLY A 620 -33.30 14.13 3.45
C GLY A 620 -32.12 15.02 3.86
N TYR A 621 -31.16 15.28 2.96
CA TYR A 621 -30.05 16.19 3.27
C TYR A 621 -30.53 17.64 3.25
N ALA A 622 -30.31 18.36 4.35
CA ALA A 622 -30.72 19.76 4.48
C ALA A 622 -29.79 20.69 3.70
N ALA A 623 -30.36 21.53 2.83
CA ALA A 623 -29.64 22.48 1.96
C ALA A 623 -28.39 21.89 1.27
N PRO A 624 -28.55 20.87 0.40
CA PRO A 624 -27.43 20.29 -0.34
C PRO A 624 -26.74 21.33 -1.22
N ASP A 625 -25.42 21.30 -1.26
CA ASP A 625 -24.62 22.23 -2.07
C ASP A 625 -23.45 21.49 -2.75
N VAL A 626 -23.77 20.71 -3.78
CA VAL A 626 -22.82 19.82 -4.45
C VAL A 626 -21.75 20.58 -5.25
N ARG A 627 -20.52 20.09 -5.22
CA ARG A 627 -19.31 20.64 -5.85
C ARG A 627 -18.54 19.57 -6.61
N PHE A 628 -17.91 19.96 -7.71
CA PHE A 628 -16.88 19.19 -8.40
C PHE A 628 -15.51 19.60 -7.84
N VAL A 629 -15.05 18.91 -6.81
CA VAL A 629 -13.82 19.26 -6.07
C VAL A 629 -12.63 18.60 -6.75
N TYR A 630 -11.86 19.36 -7.53
CA TYR A 630 -10.65 18.89 -8.20
C TYR A 630 -9.51 18.80 -7.20
N VAL A 631 -8.84 17.65 -7.17
CA VAL A 631 -7.78 17.31 -6.22
C VAL A 631 -6.64 16.56 -6.90
N GLU A 632 -5.57 16.37 -6.16
CA GLU A 632 -4.58 15.34 -6.41
C GLU A 632 -4.58 14.36 -5.22
N SER A 633 -4.29 13.08 -5.47
CA SER A 633 -4.02 12.12 -4.39
C SER A 633 -3.04 11.06 -4.86
N ASN A 634 -1.78 11.12 -4.44
CA ASN A 634 -0.82 10.04 -4.62
C ASN A 634 0.24 10.02 -3.50
N GLU A 635 0.28 8.94 -2.71
CA GLU A 635 1.31 8.73 -1.68
C GLU A 635 2.52 7.89 -2.13
N TYR A 636 2.51 7.37 -3.35
CA TYR A 636 3.68 6.75 -3.97
C TYR A 636 4.70 7.84 -4.36
N ALA A 637 5.87 7.81 -3.73
CA ALA A 637 7.08 8.37 -4.34
C ALA A 637 7.63 7.40 -5.39
N LEU A 638 8.34 7.90 -6.39
CA LEU A 638 9.15 7.03 -7.26
C LEU A 638 10.33 6.51 -6.44
N SER A 639 10.50 5.20 -6.40
CA SER A 639 11.53 4.51 -5.60
C SER A 639 12.30 3.44 -6.39
N HIS A 640 12.17 3.47 -7.71
CA HIS A 640 12.76 2.55 -8.69
C HIS A 640 13.18 3.38 -9.92
N ALA A 641 13.81 2.73 -10.89
CA ALA A 641 14.42 3.38 -12.07
C ALA A 641 15.66 4.23 -11.70
N THR A 642 16.39 3.79 -10.69
CA THR A 642 17.56 4.45 -10.11
C THR A 642 18.72 4.50 -11.11
N ARG A 643 19.30 5.69 -11.27
CA ARG A 643 20.33 6.02 -12.25
C ARG A 643 21.73 6.08 -11.62
N PRO A 644 22.78 5.64 -12.35
CA PRO A 644 24.16 5.82 -11.93
C PRO A 644 24.54 7.30 -11.88
N SER A 645 25.58 7.65 -11.12
CA SER A 645 25.98 9.05 -10.86
C SER A 645 26.12 9.95 -12.10
N PRO A 646 26.62 9.50 -13.28
CA PRO A 646 26.70 10.35 -14.48
C PRO A 646 25.35 10.73 -15.10
N GLN A 647 24.26 10.08 -14.69
CA GLN A 647 22.89 10.37 -15.14
C GLN A 647 22.04 11.06 -14.07
N ALA A 648 22.59 11.31 -12.87
CA ALA A 648 21.89 12.03 -11.81
C ALA A 648 21.59 13.49 -12.19
N VAL A 649 20.66 14.13 -11.46
CA VAL A 649 20.39 15.57 -11.55
C VAL A 649 21.65 16.35 -11.17
N GLN A 650 22.10 17.27 -12.04
CA GLN A 650 23.25 18.15 -11.80
C GLN A 650 22.80 19.47 -11.16
N CYS A 651 23.71 20.24 -10.56
CA CYS A 651 23.33 21.47 -9.85
C CYS A 651 22.65 22.53 -10.76
N GLU A 652 23.01 22.58 -12.05
CA GLU A 652 22.38 23.44 -13.06
C GLU A 652 20.98 23.02 -13.51
N ASP A 653 20.58 21.75 -13.32
CA ASP A 653 19.17 21.35 -13.52
C ASP A 653 18.24 22.06 -12.49
N CYS A 654 18.78 22.58 -11.37
CA CYS A 654 18.02 23.22 -10.29
C CYS A 654 18.38 24.70 -10.03
N HIS A 655 19.62 25.13 -10.26
CA HIS A 655 20.14 26.43 -9.83
C HIS A 655 20.83 27.21 -10.95
N ALA A 656 20.65 28.53 -10.96
CA ALA A 656 21.42 29.42 -11.84
C ALA A 656 22.89 29.51 -11.39
N ARG A 657 23.83 29.31 -12.33
CA ARG A 657 25.28 29.44 -12.09
C ARG A 657 25.71 30.91 -12.13
N LYS A 658 26.54 31.35 -11.19
CA LYS A 658 27.05 32.73 -11.09
C LYS A 658 28.33 32.92 -11.91
N GLN A 659 28.70 34.18 -12.15
CA GLN A 659 30.01 34.56 -12.72
C GLN A 659 31.21 34.01 -11.95
N SER A 660 31.08 33.75 -10.63
CA SER A 660 32.12 33.12 -9.81
C SER A 660 32.24 31.60 -9.98
N GLY A 661 31.49 30.99 -10.91
CA GLY A 661 31.42 29.53 -11.12
C GLY A 661 30.46 28.80 -10.17
N ALA A 662 30.29 29.32 -8.95
CA ALA A 662 29.39 28.78 -7.93
C ALA A 662 27.91 29.04 -8.26
N PHE A 663 27.00 28.25 -7.68
CA PHE A 663 25.56 28.40 -7.91
C PHE A 663 24.90 29.44 -7.01
N SER A 664 23.71 29.88 -7.42
CA SER A 664 22.74 30.55 -6.55
C SER A 664 22.31 29.63 -5.41
N ALA A 665 22.11 30.19 -4.22
CA ALA A 665 21.46 29.49 -3.11
C ALA A 665 19.93 29.45 -3.26
N LEU A 666 19.38 30.20 -4.23
CA LEU A 666 17.98 30.14 -4.64
C LEU A 666 17.83 29.11 -5.76
N ILE A 667 16.70 28.40 -5.76
CA ILE A 667 16.26 27.56 -6.87
C ILE A 667 15.95 28.48 -8.07
N SER A 668 16.29 28.05 -9.29
CA SER A 668 15.97 28.79 -10.51
C SER A 668 14.47 28.73 -10.82
N ALA A 669 13.89 29.81 -11.35
CA ALA A 669 12.50 29.80 -11.83
C ALA A 669 12.31 28.76 -12.95
N GLU A 670 13.30 28.64 -13.85
CA GLU A 670 13.39 27.66 -14.93
C GLU A 670 13.92 26.29 -14.49
N GLY A 671 14.21 26.10 -13.20
CA GLY A 671 14.78 24.87 -12.66
C GLY A 671 13.76 23.75 -12.48
N LEU A 672 14.26 22.52 -12.30
CA LEU A 672 13.47 21.31 -12.06
C LEU A 672 12.50 21.44 -10.87
N LEU A 673 12.90 22.20 -9.84
CA LEU A 673 12.12 22.52 -8.64
C LEU A 673 11.48 23.93 -8.68
N GLY A 674 11.46 24.55 -9.86
CA GLY A 674 11.09 25.95 -10.09
C GLY A 674 9.62 26.19 -10.44
N GLN A 675 9.35 27.43 -10.85
CA GLN A 675 8.02 27.94 -11.18
C GLN A 675 7.59 27.56 -12.61
N ALA A 676 8.54 27.44 -13.54
CA ALA A 676 8.28 27.08 -14.94
C ALA A 676 7.95 25.59 -15.14
N ASN A 677 8.21 24.74 -14.14
CA ASN A 677 7.84 23.32 -14.17
C ASN A 677 6.33 23.16 -13.87
N VAL A 678 5.52 23.52 -14.86
CA VAL A 678 4.04 23.57 -14.81
C VAL A 678 3.43 22.27 -15.35
N ALA A 679 2.39 21.76 -14.69
CA ALA A 679 1.52 20.70 -15.22
C ALA A 679 0.10 21.22 -15.49
N GLU A 680 -0.56 20.64 -16.48
CA GLU A 680 -2.01 20.70 -16.60
C GLU A 680 -2.64 19.59 -15.75
N VAL A 681 -3.59 20.00 -14.89
CA VAL A 681 -4.36 19.11 -14.00
C VAL A 681 -5.61 18.61 -14.72
N ALA A 682 -6.32 19.53 -15.37
CA ALA A 682 -7.52 19.27 -16.16
C ALA A 682 -7.88 20.48 -17.03
N LYS A 683 -8.73 20.27 -18.04
CA LYS A 683 -9.35 21.32 -18.85
C LYS A 683 -10.84 21.44 -18.52
N LEU A 684 -11.28 22.59 -18.02
CA LEU A 684 -12.70 22.91 -17.91
C LEU A 684 -13.21 23.47 -19.25
N PRO A 685 -14.50 23.26 -19.60
CA PRO A 685 -15.11 23.88 -20.78
C PRO A 685 -15.35 25.38 -20.61
N ASP A 686 -15.37 25.88 -19.36
CA ASP A 686 -15.59 27.30 -19.04
C ASP A 686 -14.97 27.64 -17.67
N ARG A 687 -14.13 28.68 -17.60
CA ARG A 687 -13.53 29.17 -16.33
C ARG A 687 -14.61 29.56 -15.30
N ARG A 688 -15.77 30.05 -15.75
CA ARG A 688 -16.88 30.49 -14.89
C ARG A 688 -17.43 29.39 -14.00
N LEU A 689 -17.12 28.11 -14.26
CA LEU A 689 -17.42 27.01 -13.35
C LEU A 689 -16.76 27.18 -11.98
N VAL A 690 -15.56 27.77 -11.92
CA VAL A 690 -14.86 28.09 -10.66
C VAL A 690 -15.46 29.35 -10.05
N ASP A 691 -15.66 30.41 -10.84
CA ASP A 691 -16.16 31.71 -10.36
C ASP A 691 -17.60 31.61 -9.81
N ALA A 692 -18.44 30.75 -10.40
CA ALA A 692 -19.78 30.43 -9.93
C ALA A 692 -19.80 29.38 -8.79
N GLY A 693 -18.64 28.85 -8.40
CA GLY A 693 -18.53 27.81 -7.38
C GLY A 693 -19.27 26.52 -7.73
N ILE A 694 -19.22 26.06 -8.99
CA ILE A 694 -19.67 24.71 -9.37
C ILE A 694 -18.48 23.74 -9.25
N VAL A 695 -17.31 24.19 -9.70
CA VAL A 695 -16.01 23.56 -9.52
C VAL A 695 -15.30 24.20 -8.31
N GLU A 696 -14.64 23.37 -7.50
CA GLU A 696 -13.83 23.79 -6.35
C GLU A 696 -12.40 23.27 -6.52
N LEU A 697 -11.40 24.11 -6.25
CA LEU A 697 -9.99 23.71 -6.29
C LEU A 697 -9.57 23.23 -4.89
N GLY A 698 -9.46 21.92 -4.71
CA GLY A 698 -9.18 21.29 -3.42
C GLY A 698 -7.71 21.28 -3.00
N MET A 699 -6.78 21.53 -3.95
CA MET A 699 -5.35 21.71 -3.64
C MET A 699 -5.01 23.21 -3.64
N PRO A 700 -4.28 23.73 -2.64
CA PRO A 700 -4.01 25.17 -2.50
C PRO A 700 -3.01 25.74 -3.53
N TYR A 701 -2.42 24.87 -4.35
CA TYR A 701 -1.48 25.20 -5.44
C TYR A 701 -2.08 25.01 -6.84
N PHE A 702 -3.35 24.63 -6.94
CA PHE A 702 -4.06 24.62 -8.22
C PHE A 702 -4.49 26.04 -8.59
N GLN A 703 -4.19 26.45 -9.83
CA GLN A 703 -4.52 27.75 -10.39
C GLN A 703 -5.39 27.56 -11.64
N VAL A 704 -6.46 28.34 -11.79
CA VAL A 704 -7.29 28.34 -13.02
C VAL A 704 -6.85 29.46 -13.98
N GLN A 705 -6.58 29.08 -15.22
CA GLN A 705 -6.22 29.96 -16.32
C GLN A 705 -7.46 30.50 -17.04
N ASP A 706 -7.33 31.64 -17.73
CA ASP A 706 -8.45 32.28 -18.45
C ASP A 706 -9.06 31.38 -19.53
N ASP A 707 -8.27 30.49 -20.12
CA ASP A 707 -8.73 29.51 -21.09
C ASP A 707 -9.54 28.34 -20.49
N GLY A 708 -9.60 28.21 -19.16
CA GLY A 708 -10.28 27.12 -18.45
C GLY A 708 -9.38 25.95 -18.00
N ARG A 709 -8.08 25.95 -18.31
CA ARG A 709 -7.14 24.97 -17.71
C ARG A 709 -6.98 25.18 -16.21
N ILE A 710 -7.01 24.09 -15.45
CA ILE A 710 -6.47 24.02 -14.10
C ILE A 710 -5.01 23.57 -14.22
N VAL A 711 -4.09 24.29 -13.60
CA VAL A 711 -2.65 24.00 -13.63
C VAL A 711 -2.04 24.00 -12.23
N GLU A 712 -0.89 23.38 -12.09
CA GLU A 712 -0.01 23.45 -10.91
C GLU A 712 1.41 23.81 -11.33
N ASN A 713 2.24 24.30 -10.40
CA ASN A 713 3.68 24.42 -10.59
C ASN A 713 4.44 23.87 -9.38
N VAL A 714 5.65 23.35 -9.61
CA VAL A 714 6.42 22.66 -8.56
C VAL A 714 6.80 23.57 -7.39
N ALA A 715 7.04 24.87 -7.61
CA ALA A 715 7.34 25.79 -6.51
C ALA A 715 6.17 25.94 -5.50
N ASP A 716 4.92 26.06 -5.99
CA ASP A 716 3.74 26.12 -5.12
C ASP A 716 3.41 24.76 -4.49
N VAL A 717 3.60 23.64 -5.21
CA VAL A 717 3.50 22.28 -4.65
C VAL A 717 4.49 22.11 -3.49
N LEU A 718 5.74 22.56 -3.65
CA LEU A 718 6.77 22.53 -2.60
C LEU A 718 6.46 23.47 -1.44
N TYR A 719 5.84 24.63 -1.68
CA TYR A 719 5.39 25.51 -0.59
C TYR A 719 4.27 24.86 0.22
N ALA A 720 3.24 24.32 -0.42
CA ALA A 720 2.09 23.69 0.23
C ALA A 720 2.47 22.39 0.96
N SER A 721 3.19 21.48 0.30
CA SER A 721 3.59 20.19 0.88
C SER A 721 4.59 20.33 2.04
N ARG A 722 5.26 21.49 2.17
CA ARG A 722 6.06 21.82 3.35
C ARG A 722 5.22 22.12 4.60
N LEU A 723 3.93 22.46 4.41
CA LEU A 723 2.97 22.80 5.48
C LEU A 723 2.05 21.62 5.81
N ASP A 724 1.50 20.95 4.79
CA ASP A 724 0.76 19.68 4.90
C ASP A 724 1.35 18.70 3.87
N PRO A 725 2.24 17.76 4.28
CA PRO A 725 2.85 16.81 3.35
C PRO A 725 1.89 15.68 2.91
N SER A 726 0.67 15.64 3.47
CA SER A 726 -0.30 14.60 3.20
C SER A 726 -0.99 14.83 1.86
N MET A 727 -0.80 13.86 0.95
CA MET A 727 -1.46 13.77 -0.35
C MET A 727 -2.59 12.75 -0.37
N SER A 728 -2.65 11.79 0.57
CA SER A 728 -3.82 10.91 0.66
C SER A 728 -5.07 11.67 1.06
N ILE A 729 -6.20 11.26 0.48
CA ILE A 729 -7.54 11.73 0.84
C ILE A 729 -7.88 11.47 2.32
N LEU A 730 -7.36 10.41 2.95
CA LEU A 730 -7.59 10.11 4.37
C LEU A 730 -6.87 11.07 5.33
N LYS A 731 -5.88 11.81 4.82
CA LYS A 731 -5.02 12.71 5.59
C LYS A 731 -4.34 12.04 6.81
N SER A 732 -3.91 10.77 6.72
CA SER A 732 -3.30 10.06 7.85
C SER A 732 -2.05 10.78 8.38
N GLU A 733 -1.27 11.43 7.52
CA GLU A 733 -0.08 12.20 7.93
C GLU A 733 -0.41 13.47 8.73
N THR A 734 -1.67 13.93 8.74
CA THR A 734 -2.18 15.01 9.60
C THR A 734 -3.34 14.60 10.52
N ALA A 735 -3.74 13.33 10.51
CA ALA A 735 -4.80 12.79 11.35
C ALA A 735 -4.43 12.85 12.84
N ARG A 736 -5.34 13.36 13.65
CA ARG A 736 -5.15 13.53 15.11
C ARG A 736 -5.73 12.41 15.95
N THR A 737 -6.05 11.28 15.32
CA THR A 737 -6.45 10.01 15.91
C THR A 737 -5.72 8.89 15.16
N VAL A 738 -5.17 7.92 15.89
CA VAL A 738 -4.51 6.73 15.35
C VAL A 738 -4.95 5.51 16.16
N GLU A 739 -5.27 4.39 15.50
CA GLU A 739 -5.79 3.18 16.12
C GLU A 739 -5.21 1.92 15.45
N ASN A 740 -4.69 0.98 16.24
CA ASN A 740 -3.99 -0.22 15.76
C ASN A 740 -4.11 -1.38 16.73
N GLU A 741 -3.95 -2.60 16.22
CA GLU A 741 -3.74 -3.79 17.04
C GLU A 741 -2.45 -3.65 17.87
N PHE A 742 -2.44 -4.20 19.09
CA PHE A 742 -1.23 -4.35 19.89
C PHE A 742 -0.38 -5.50 19.33
N LYS A 743 0.91 -5.25 19.15
CA LYS A 743 1.88 -6.29 18.78
C LYS A 743 2.43 -6.95 20.03
N THR A 744 2.47 -8.28 20.05
CA THR A 744 3.25 -9.01 21.04
C THR A 744 4.72 -8.94 20.63
N LEU A 745 5.59 -8.51 21.55
CA LEU A 745 7.03 -8.44 21.40
C LEU A 745 7.71 -9.24 22.50
N THR A 746 8.89 -9.78 22.23
CA THR A 746 9.80 -10.24 23.28
C THR A 746 10.29 -9.06 24.13
N ASN A 747 10.75 -9.34 25.35
CA ASN A 747 11.42 -8.33 26.18
C ASN A 747 12.64 -7.70 25.47
N ALA A 748 13.39 -8.44 24.64
CA ALA A 748 14.54 -7.90 23.91
C ALA A 748 14.15 -6.86 22.84
N GLU A 749 13.13 -7.15 22.03
CA GLU A 749 12.58 -6.19 21.05
C GLU A 749 11.98 -4.97 21.74
N THR A 750 11.31 -5.18 22.87
CA THR A 750 10.69 -4.10 23.66
C THR A 750 11.73 -3.13 24.23
N LEU A 751 12.88 -3.64 24.67
CA LEU A 751 14.02 -2.83 25.13
C LEU A 751 14.63 -2.00 23.99
N SER A 752 14.85 -2.64 22.83
CA SER A 752 15.36 -1.98 21.62
C SER A 752 14.42 -0.87 21.13
N TYR A 753 13.12 -1.16 21.03
CA TYR A 753 12.11 -0.21 20.57
C TYR A 753 12.00 1.04 21.48
N ALA A 754 12.11 0.85 22.80
CA ALA A 754 11.94 1.92 23.77
C ALA A 754 13.15 2.88 23.87
N ASP A 755 14.26 2.59 23.16
CA ASP A 755 15.51 3.37 23.17
C ASP A 755 15.96 3.70 24.61
N LEU A 756 16.12 2.62 25.39
CA LEU A 756 16.54 2.62 26.79
C LEU A 756 18.01 2.26 26.90
N ASP A 757 18.74 2.97 27.76
CA ASP A 757 20.02 2.48 28.28
C ASP A 757 19.83 1.18 29.08
N GLU A 758 20.90 0.40 29.25
CA GLU A 758 20.84 -0.92 29.91
C GLU A 758 20.24 -0.85 31.32
N ALA A 759 20.54 0.21 32.09
CA ALA A 759 20.05 0.36 33.47
C ALA A 759 18.57 0.76 33.52
N ALA A 760 18.09 1.56 32.58
CA ALA A 760 16.66 1.80 32.36
C ALA A 760 15.95 0.53 31.84
N GLY A 761 16.64 -0.27 31.03
CA GLY A 761 16.17 -1.52 30.45
C GLY A 761 15.97 -2.63 31.48
N GLN A 762 16.99 -2.94 32.29
CA GLN A 762 16.88 -3.89 33.41
C GLN A 762 15.72 -3.51 34.36
N ARG A 763 15.53 -2.20 34.61
CA ARG A 763 14.40 -1.69 35.40
C ARG A 763 13.03 -1.87 34.72
N LEU A 764 12.96 -1.98 33.40
CA LEU A 764 11.74 -2.30 32.66
C LEU A 764 11.48 -3.81 32.63
N ALA A 765 12.50 -4.63 32.39
CA ALA A 765 12.37 -6.09 32.36
C ALA A 765 11.72 -6.65 33.64
N ALA A 766 11.99 -6.01 34.79
CA ALA A 766 11.36 -6.34 36.07
C ALA A 766 9.85 -6.01 36.17
N ASP A 767 9.31 -5.07 35.37
CA ASP A 767 7.85 -4.87 35.25
C ASP A 767 7.25 -5.77 34.13
N LEU A 768 8.06 -6.21 33.16
CA LEU A 768 7.67 -7.11 32.06
C LEU A 768 7.95 -8.59 32.37
N ALA A 769 7.58 -9.02 33.57
CA ALA A 769 7.88 -10.36 34.10
C ALA A 769 7.21 -11.52 33.33
N SER A 770 6.31 -11.22 32.39
CA SER A 770 5.68 -12.18 31.46
C SER A 770 6.61 -12.69 30.36
N GLY A 771 7.81 -12.11 30.19
CA GLY A 771 8.74 -12.44 29.08
C GLY A 771 8.36 -11.80 27.74
N GLU A 772 7.06 -11.56 27.53
CA GLU A 772 6.46 -10.82 26.42
C GLU A 772 5.78 -9.53 26.89
N ALA A 773 5.75 -8.54 26.00
CA ALA A 773 5.03 -7.28 26.16
C ALA A 773 4.10 -7.01 24.97
N LEU A 774 3.09 -6.17 25.21
CA LEU A 774 2.17 -5.66 24.21
C LEU A 774 2.55 -4.21 23.86
N LEU A 775 2.95 -3.97 22.61
CA LEU A 775 3.26 -2.65 22.04
C LEU A 775 2.09 -2.15 21.17
N PHE A 776 1.56 -0.98 21.49
CA PHE A 776 0.80 -0.14 20.57
C PHE A 776 1.62 1.12 20.26
N SER A 777 1.80 1.49 19.00
CA SER A 777 2.60 2.67 18.63
C SER A 777 2.17 3.31 17.31
N SER A 778 2.57 4.56 17.09
CA SER A 778 2.14 5.40 15.98
C SER A 778 3.34 5.97 15.21
N LYS A 779 3.49 5.54 13.95
CA LYS A 779 4.43 6.12 12.97
C LYS A 779 3.76 7.13 12.03
N VAL A 780 2.46 6.93 11.77
CA VAL A 780 1.59 7.87 11.03
C VAL A 780 0.95 8.89 11.99
N GLY A 781 -0.03 9.65 11.52
CA GLY A 781 -0.69 10.69 12.29
C GLY A 781 -0.03 12.04 12.09
N HIS A 782 -0.74 13.08 12.52
CA HIS A 782 -0.16 14.40 12.80
C HIS A 782 1.17 14.24 13.57
N SER A 783 2.16 15.11 13.34
CA SER A 783 3.50 15.00 13.95
C SER A 783 3.49 14.74 15.46
N SER A 784 2.49 15.25 16.20
CA SER A 784 2.33 14.97 17.63
C SER A 784 1.96 13.54 18.01
N LEU A 785 1.38 12.74 17.13
CA LEU A 785 1.17 11.29 17.35
C LEU A 785 2.37 10.45 16.91
N ARG A 786 3.17 10.90 15.94
CA ARG A 786 4.39 10.19 15.52
C ARG A 786 5.35 10.03 16.72
N GLU A 787 5.94 8.85 16.84
CA GLU A 787 6.75 8.41 18.00
C GLU A 787 5.97 8.27 19.33
N PHE A 788 4.63 8.29 19.31
CA PHE A 788 3.84 7.79 20.44
C PHE A 788 3.94 6.27 20.54
N ALA A 789 4.14 5.76 21.77
CA ALA A 789 3.99 4.35 22.06
C ALA A 789 3.40 4.11 23.45
N LEU A 790 2.64 3.03 23.61
CA LEU A 790 2.19 2.43 24.86
C LEU A 790 2.70 0.99 24.90
N ILE A 791 3.44 0.64 25.96
CA ILE A 791 3.99 -0.70 26.20
C ILE A 791 3.48 -1.20 27.55
N GLN A 792 2.95 -2.42 27.60
CA GLN A 792 2.48 -3.06 28.84
C GLN A 792 2.80 -4.56 28.84
N ALA A 793 2.84 -5.20 30.01
CA ALA A 793 3.08 -6.64 30.12
C ALA A 793 1.92 -7.47 29.51
N ARG A 794 2.22 -8.62 28.89
CA ARG A 794 1.20 -9.58 28.44
C ARG A 794 0.73 -10.45 29.62
N GLY A 795 -0.16 -9.88 30.45
CA GLY A 795 -0.75 -10.56 31.61
C GLY A 795 -1.97 -11.45 31.29
N THR A 796 -2.42 -12.23 32.27
CA THR A 796 -3.58 -13.13 32.16
C THR A 796 -4.87 -12.43 31.74
N ARG A 797 -5.14 -11.23 32.26
CA ARG A 797 -6.32 -10.44 31.86
C ARG A 797 -6.22 -9.94 30.41
N THR A 798 -5.06 -9.51 29.94
CA THR A 798 -4.88 -9.16 28.51
C THR A 798 -4.97 -10.39 27.61
N ALA A 799 -4.54 -11.56 28.07
CA ALA A 799 -4.68 -12.83 27.34
C ALA A 799 -6.16 -13.29 27.23
N ALA A 800 -7.01 -12.96 28.20
CA ALA A 800 -8.43 -13.30 28.19
C ALA A 800 -9.23 -12.67 27.02
N TYR A 801 -8.69 -11.68 26.32
CA TYR A 801 -9.26 -11.09 25.11
C TYR A 801 -8.78 -11.77 23.80
N GLY A 802 -8.39 -13.05 23.88
CA GLY A 802 -8.00 -13.86 22.70
C GLY A 802 -6.74 -13.36 21.98
N GLY A 803 -5.94 -12.50 22.61
CA GLY A 803 -4.77 -11.85 22.00
C GLY A 803 -5.09 -10.66 21.09
N ILE A 804 -6.36 -10.36 20.80
CA ILE A 804 -6.77 -9.28 19.88
C ILE A 804 -7.16 -8.04 20.70
N LEU A 805 -6.16 -7.22 21.01
CA LEU A 805 -6.33 -5.93 21.69
C LEU A 805 -5.93 -4.80 20.76
N ARG A 806 -6.65 -3.68 20.85
CA ARG A 806 -6.40 -2.48 20.03
C ARG A 806 -6.14 -1.27 20.89
N GLY A 807 -5.11 -0.50 20.55
CA GLY A 807 -4.86 0.81 21.13
C GLY A 807 -5.46 1.90 20.24
N ARG A 808 -5.99 2.96 20.86
CA ARG A 808 -6.26 4.24 20.19
C ARG A 808 -5.53 5.35 20.94
N VAL A 809 -4.87 6.23 20.20
CA VAL A 809 -4.37 7.52 20.72
C VAL A 809 -4.97 8.67 19.91
N GLU A 810 -5.45 9.69 20.62
CA GLU A 810 -5.86 10.96 20.02
C GLU A 810 -5.00 12.11 20.59
N SER A 811 -4.72 13.14 19.78
CA SER A 811 -3.98 14.33 20.22
C SER A 811 -4.75 15.62 19.95
N ARG A 812 -4.78 16.51 20.94
CA ARG A 812 -5.35 17.84 20.80
C ARG A 812 -4.45 18.91 21.41
N GLN A 813 -4.36 20.06 20.76
CA GLN A 813 -3.68 21.21 21.35
C GLN A 813 -4.33 21.61 22.69
N ALA A 814 -3.50 22.00 23.66
CA ALA A 814 -3.97 22.54 24.93
C ALA A 814 -4.65 23.90 24.71
N LYS A 815 -5.97 23.95 24.94
CA LYS A 815 -6.78 25.18 24.83
C LYS A 815 -6.44 26.12 26.00
N ALA A 816 -6.76 27.42 25.88
CA ALA A 816 -6.46 28.41 26.93
C ALA A 816 -6.86 27.97 28.35
N ARG A 817 -8.06 27.37 28.50
CA ARG A 817 -8.54 26.79 29.77
C ARG A 817 -7.69 25.64 30.32
N ASP A 818 -7.10 24.84 29.43
CA ASP A 818 -6.25 23.71 29.82
C ASP A 818 -4.88 24.23 30.27
N ARG A 819 -4.33 25.21 29.53
CA ARG A 819 -3.09 25.92 29.88
C ARG A 819 -3.21 26.61 31.24
N ALA A 820 -4.27 27.38 31.46
CA ALA A 820 -4.53 28.08 32.72
C ALA A 820 -4.61 27.11 33.93
N ARG A 821 -5.22 25.93 33.76
CA ARG A 821 -5.25 24.90 34.81
C ARG A 821 -3.89 24.29 35.10
N ILE A 822 -3.15 23.91 34.07
CA ILE A 822 -1.82 23.28 34.20
C ILE A 822 -0.81 24.27 34.83
N VAL A 823 -0.83 25.53 34.41
CA VAL A 823 0.00 26.61 34.98
C VAL A 823 -0.44 26.91 36.42
N GLY A 824 -1.75 27.06 36.68
CA GLY A 824 -2.29 27.33 38.02
C GLY A 824 -2.10 26.19 39.04
N GLN A 825 -1.83 24.97 38.56
CA GLN A 825 -1.43 23.82 39.40
C GLN A 825 0.10 23.72 39.62
N GLY A 826 0.87 24.75 39.24
CA GLY A 826 2.32 24.78 39.46
C GLY A 826 3.10 23.79 38.59
N PHE A 827 2.55 23.38 37.45
CA PHE A 827 3.21 22.43 36.53
C PHE A 827 3.96 23.11 35.37
N GLY A 828 3.83 24.43 35.21
CA GLY A 828 4.48 25.18 34.13
C GLY A 828 3.70 25.16 32.82
N ASN A 829 4.36 25.48 31.71
CA ASN A 829 3.71 25.66 30.41
C ASN A 829 3.62 24.35 29.63
N PRO A 830 2.42 23.88 29.19
CA PRO A 830 2.32 22.68 28.37
C PRO A 830 2.91 22.91 26.96
N VAL A 831 3.90 22.08 26.63
CA VAL A 831 4.72 22.11 25.40
C VAL A 831 4.46 20.92 24.47
N ALA A 832 3.69 19.94 24.93
CA ALA A 832 3.13 18.88 24.08
C ALA A 832 1.61 19.08 23.92
N ASP A 833 1.01 18.31 23.02
CA ASP A 833 -0.45 18.17 22.98
C ASP A 833 -0.97 17.49 24.25
N ILE A 834 -2.27 17.57 24.47
CA ILE A 834 -2.99 16.69 25.39
C ILE A 834 -3.35 15.44 24.59
N TYR A 835 -2.78 14.31 25.01
CA TYR A 835 -3.08 12.99 24.50
C TYR A 835 -4.25 12.40 25.26
N SER A 836 -5.06 11.58 24.58
CA SER A 836 -5.95 10.61 25.23
C SER A 836 -5.73 9.22 24.67
N VAL A 837 -5.72 8.22 25.55
CA VAL A 837 -5.35 6.83 25.22
C VAL A 837 -6.45 5.89 25.66
N ALA A 838 -6.79 4.93 24.81
CA ALA A 838 -7.76 3.88 25.08
C ALA A 838 -7.22 2.52 24.63
N VAL A 839 -7.62 1.46 25.35
CA VAL A 839 -7.46 0.07 24.92
C VAL A 839 -8.86 -0.49 24.63
N MET A 840 -8.99 -1.34 23.62
CA MET A 840 -10.24 -1.89 23.10
C MET A 840 -10.10 -3.37 22.78
N ASP A 841 -11.21 -4.09 22.76
CA ASP A 841 -11.30 -5.43 22.16
C ASP A 841 -11.43 -5.35 20.62
N ALA A 842 -11.48 -6.51 19.97
CA ALA A 842 -11.67 -6.63 18.52
C ALA A 842 -12.92 -5.88 18.00
N SER A 843 -14.01 -5.77 18.78
CA SER A 843 -15.22 -5.02 18.39
C SER A 843 -15.07 -3.49 18.47
N GLY A 844 -13.91 -2.99 18.93
CA GLY A 844 -13.66 -1.57 19.14
C GLY A 844 -14.29 -1.01 20.43
N LYS A 845 -14.83 -1.87 21.29
CA LYS A 845 -15.39 -1.50 22.60
C LYS A 845 -14.25 -1.21 23.58
N THR A 846 -14.29 -0.04 24.23
CA THR A 846 -13.23 0.40 25.16
C THR A 846 -13.21 -0.42 26.45
N LEU A 847 -12.06 -1.02 26.73
CA LEU A 847 -11.79 -1.84 27.90
C LEU A 847 -11.23 -0.96 29.03
N GLN A 848 -12.11 -0.48 29.89
CA GLN A 848 -11.71 0.36 31.03
C GLN A 848 -10.81 -0.43 31.99
N GLY A 849 -9.73 0.22 32.45
CA GLY A 849 -8.78 -0.37 33.40
C GLY A 849 -7.71 -1.28 32.78
N LEU A 850 -7.80 -1.64 31.49
CA LEU A 850 -6.86 -2.58 30.85
C LEU A 850 -5.46 -2.03 30.54
N ILE A 851 -5.17 -0.79 30.94
CA ILE A 851 -3.78 -0.30 31.10
C ILE A 851 -3.34 -0.73 32.50
N GLU A 852 -2.92 -1.99 32.61
CA GLU A 852 -2.80 -2.67 33.90
C GLU A 852 -1.44 -2.43 34.59
N GLY A 853 -1.48 -2.11 35.88
CA GLY A 853 -0.28 -2.03 36.71
C GLY A 853 0.75 -1.01 36.19
N THR A 854 1.96 -1.48 35.87
CA THR A 854 3.01 -0.66 35.29
C THR A 854 2.98 -0.73 33.76
N ALA A 855 2.70 0.39 33.10
CA ALA A 855 2.91 0.55 31.65
C ALA A 855 3.95 1.64 31.36
N LEU A 856 4.61 1.57 30.21
CA LEU A 856 5.41 2.68 29.68
C LEU A 856 4.65 3.43 28.59
N VAL A 857 4.85 4.74 28.54
CA VAL A 857 4.40 5.60 27.44
C VAL A 857 5.60 6.38 26.88
N LYS A 858 5.85 6.25 25.57
CA LYS A 858 6.73 7.15 24.81
C LYS A 858 5.88 8.32 24.33
N LEU A 859 6.28 9.56 24.67
CA LEU A 859 5.59 10.79 24.26
C LEU A 859 6.59 11.72 23.55
N PRO A 860 6.28 12.24 22.35
CA PRO A 860 7.16 13.19 21.66
C PRO A 860 7.18 14.55 22.37
N TYR A 861 8.35 15.16 22.43
CA TYR A 861 8.69 16.35 23.22
C TYR A 861 9.16 17.51 22.33
N ARG A 862 8.49 18.65 22.45
CA ARG A 862 8.67 19.82 21.55
C ARG A 862 9.12 21.12 22.22
N GLY A 863 9.28 21.10 23.54
CA GLY A 863 9.64 22.25 24.36
C GLY A 863 11.11 22.68 24.22
N LYS A 864 11.54 23.55 25.15
CA LYS A 864 12.87 24.19 25.13
C LYS A 864 13.85 23.60 26.16
N ALA A 865 13.40 22.76 27.08
CA ALA A 865 14.24 22.13 28.07
C ALA A 865 15.39 21.34 27.44
N LYS A 866 16.55 21.36 28.11
CA LYS A 866 17.76 20.62 27.71
C LYS A 866 18.19 19.58 28.74
N ALA A 867 17.61 19.60 29.95
CA ALA A 867 17.85 18.60 30.99
C ALA A 867 16.54 17.97 31.52
N ARG A 868 16.59 16.68 31.87
CA ARG A 868 15.49 15.91 32.49
C ARG A 868 14.88 16.59 33.72
N GLY A 869 15.67 17.37 34.46
CA GLY A 869 15.23 18.14 35.63
C GLY A 869 14.27 19.29 35.32
N GLN A 870 14.15 19.73 34.07
CA GLN A 870 13.38 20.92 33.66
C GLN A 870 11.96 20.59 33.16
N VAL A 871 11.62 19.32 32.95
CA VAL A 871 10.30 18.89 32.43
C VAL A 871 9.39 18.31 33.51
N ASN A 872 8.08 18.40 33.30
CA ASN A 872 7.03 17.73 34.05
C ASN A 872 6.18 16.90 33.07
N VAL A 873 6.16 15.58 33.23
CA VAL A 873 5.16 14.73 32.58
C VAL A 873 3.92 14.66 33.46
N LEU A 874 2.75 14.88 32.86
CA LEU A 874 1.48 15.03 33.56
C LEU A 874 0.48 13.97 33.09
N ILE A 875 -0.29 13.43 34.03
CA ILE A 875 -1.38 12.46 33.78
C ILE A 875 -2.70 12.97 34.35
N SER A 876 -3.82 12.52 33.78
CA SER A 876 -5.17 12.76 34.29
C SER A 876 -6.12 11.62 33.91
N GLY A 877 -7.02 11.25 34.84
CA GLY A 877 -8.13 10.33 34.54
C GLY A 877 -9.32 10.99 33.83
N ASN A 878 -9.39 12.32 33.79
CA ASN A 878 -10.57 13.05 33.27
C ASN A 878 -10.24 14.28 32.39
N GLY A 879 -8.96 14.52 32.10
CA GLY A 879 -8.48 15.65 31.30
C GLY A 879 -8.69 17.03 31.95
N LYS A 880 -9.09 17.08 33.23
CA LYS A 880 -9.37 18.30 34.00
C LYS A 880 -8.42 18.44 35.20
N ASN A 881 -8.21 17.34 35.93
CA ASN A 881 -7.42 17.29 37.15
C ASN A 881 -6.07 16.61 36.84
N TRP A 882 -4.98 17.37 36.79
CA TRP A 882 -3.66 16.85 36.41
C TRP A 882 -2.82 16.51 37.64
N GLN A 883 -1.99 15.47 37.51
CA GLN A 883 -1.00 15.07 38.50
C GLN A 883 0.36 14.89 37.81
N ARG A 884 1.44 15.27 38.51
CA ARG A 884 2.82 15.12 38.01
C ARG A 884 3.30 13.68 38.23
N VAL A 885 3.82 13.04 37.19
CA VAL A 885 4.49 11.75 37.34
C VAL A 885 5.82 11.96 38.08
N GLY A 886 6.04 11.20 39.17
CA GLY A 886 7.22 11.34 40.03
C GLY A 886 8.53 11.09 39.28
N GLY A 887 9.60 11.84 39.60
CA GLY A 887 10.83 11.88 38.80
C GLY A 887 11.59 10.57 38.61
N LYS A 888 11.35 9.57 39.48
CA LYS A 888 11.87 8.19 39.35
C LYS A 888 11.19 7.37 38.24
N ASN A 889 9.99 7.76 37.83
CA ASN A 889 9.18 7.11 36.80
C ASN A 889 9.40 7.70 35.40
N LEU A 890 9.91 8.93 35.27
CA LEU A 890 10.42 9.44 34.01
C LEU A 890 11.74 8.70 33.72
N LEU A 891 11.74 7.73 32.80
CA LEU A 891 12.90 6.87 32.55
C LEU A 891 13.91 7.59 31.65
N VAL A 892 13.47 7.96 30.44
CA VAL A 892 14.29 8.65 29.43
C VAL A 892 13.72 10.04 29.14
N PHE A 893 14.61 10.98 28.87
CA PHE A 893 14.31 12.27 28.24
C PHE A 893 15.42 12.55 27.21
N ARG A 894 15.07 12.56 25.93
CA ARG A 894 15.91 13.14 24.88
C ARG A 894 15.38 14.55 24.56
N PRO A 895 16.19 15.62 24.71
CA PRO A 895 15.76 16.98 24.40
C PRO A 895 15.54 17.16 22.89
N ARG A 896 14.76 18.17 22.51
CA ARG A 896 14.54 18.51 21.10
C ARG A 896 15.84 19.02 20.45
N GLY A 897 16.14 18.50 19.26
CA GLY A 897 17.15 18.96 18.32
C GLY A 897 16.50 19.37 16.99
N ASP A 898 17.09 18.94 15.87
CA ASP A 898 16.54 19.17 14.52
C ASP A 898 15.27 18.33 14.26
N VAL A 899 15.16 17.19 14.93
CA VAL A 899 13.91 16.44 15.11
C VAL A 899 13.33 16.67 16.51
N ASP A 900 12.04 16.38 16.67
CA ASP A 900 11.40 16.41 17.98
C ASP A 900 12.06 15.42 18.96
N GLY A 901 12.17 15.82 20.22
CA GLY A 901 12.68 14.94 21.28
C GLY A 901 11.61 13.95 21.74
N TYR A 902 11.87 13.20 22.81
CA TYR A 902 10.84 12.38 23.46
C TYR A 902 11.11 12.17 24.95
N VAL A 903 10.07 11.76 25.68
CA VAL A 903 10.17 11.17 27.02
C VAL A 903 9.66 9.74 26.99
N VAL A 904 10.24 8.87 27.81
CA VAL A 904 9.66 7.56 28.17
C VAL A 904 9.26 7.62 29.63
N VAL A 905 7.98 7.45 29.92
CA VAL A 905 7.42 7.60 31.26
C VAL A 905 6.74 6.30 31.72
N ARG A 906 6.98 5.92 32.97
CA ARG A 906 6.35 4.80 33.67
C ARG A 906 5.07 5.27 34.36
N ILE A 907 3.91 4.87 33.86
CA ILE A 907 2.61 5.08 34.51
C ILE A 907 2.27 3.87 35.39
N LYS A 908 1.62 4.12 36.54
CA LYS A 908 1.20 3.10 37.53
C LYS A 908 -0.28 3.18 37.91
N GLN A 909 -1.07 3.83 37.06
CA GLN A 909 -2.50 4.08 37.22
C GLN A 909 -3.12 4.14 35.81
N PRO A 910 -4.41 3.81 35.64
CA PRO A 910 -5.11 3.95 34.36
C PRO A 910 -5.31 5.44 33.99
N ALA A 911 -4.28 6.02 33.37
CA ALA A 911 -4.26 7.40 32.92
C ALA A 911 -4.86 7.53 31.51
N LEU A 912 -6.12 7.96 31.43
CA LEU A 912 -6.80 8.20 30.15
C LEU A 912 -6.24 9.40 29.37
N TYR A 913 -5.56 10.34 30.04
CA TYR A 913 -4.97 11.53 29.42
C TYR A 913 -3.53 11.78 29.89
N LEU A 914 -2.67 12.24 28.97
CA LEU A 914 -1.26 12.59 29.23
C LEU A 914 -0.89 13.92 28.57
N THR A 915 0.09 14.64 29.10
CA THR A 915 0.77 15.76 28.42
C THR A 915 2.16 16.04 29.04
N ILE A 916 2.92 16.96 28.46
CA ILE A 916 4.23 17.41 28.97
C ILE A 916 4.22 18.92 29.10
N ALA A 917 4.71 19.41 30.25
CA ALA A 917 4.98 20.82 30.48
C ALA A 917 6.46 21.08 30.77
N ASP A 918 6.99 22.18 30.22
CA ASP A 918 8.25 22.74 30.68
C ASP A 918 7.97 23.48 32.00
N LYS A 919 8.82 23.27 33.01
CA LYS A 919 8.73 24.00 34.27
C LYS A 919 8.88 25.51 34.01
N ALA A 920 8.27 26.33 34.87
CA ALA A 920 8.71 27.71 35.00
C ALA A 920 10.21 27.70 35.37
N GLY A 921 10.98 28.58 34.73
CA GLY A 921 12.36 28.87 35.10
C GLY A 921 12.43 29.82 36.28
#